data_AF-A0A816RLV9-F1
#
_entry.id   AF-A0A816RLV9-F1
#
_cell.length_a   1.000
_cell.length_b   1.000
_cell.length_c   1.000
_cell.angle_alpha   90.00
_cell.angle_beta   90.00
_cell.angle_gamma   90.00
#
_symmetry.space_group_name_H-M   'P 1'
#
loop_
_entity.id
_entity.type
_entity.pdbx_description
1 polymer ?
#
loop_
_entity_poly.entity_id
_entity_poly.type
_entity_poly.pdbx_seq_one_letter_code
_entity_poly.pdbx_strand_id
1 'polypeptide(L)'
;MIHTHIAEILCVKPKTKKTKTMEEDVKNKKTKKTMKIEGEVVVMKKNLLDFKDTMASLLDRIHELLGRRVSLHLISSLQPDPANEKRGRLGKAAHLEKWVTKIKTSVTAEETAFGVTFDWDESMGPPAAFVIKNQHRSQFYLKSLTLRNSQGGAIHFVCNSWIYPSHRYRSDRVFFSNQAYLPSETPELVKELREEELKNLRGNEKGELKEWDRVYDYAYYNDLGAPDKGPDSARPVLGGSPEFPYPRRGKTGRKPTKSDPKSESRLALLNLNIYVPRDERFSHVKFSDFLAYALKSVTQVIVPEIASLCDKTINEFDSFEDVFHLYDGSIRLANGHTISKLRDIIPWEMFRELIRNDGERFLKFPLPDVLKQSRSAWRTDEEFAREMLAGLNPVVISRLKDFPPKSNLDSAKYGNQNSSIREGHIEPHMNGTSVQEALEQNKLFLLDHHDALMPYLTRINSTNTKTYATRTLLLLQEDGTLKPLAIELSLPHAQGESHGSVSKIFTPSEKGVEGTVWQLAKAYAAVNDSGYHQLISHWYNRLCYCFCRLQTHAVIEPFIIASNRQLSVVHPIYKLLHPHFRDTMNINALARHVLINSDGVLERTVFPSRYAMEMSSSIYKSWVFTDQALPMDLLKRGVAVEDPSSDNGVKLLIEDYPFAVDGLEIWSAIKTWVTEYCSIYYKNDRTVQTDTEIQSWWTELRTEGHGDIQHESWWPSMQTRDDLMETCTIIIWIASALHAAVNFGQYPYAGFLPNRPTVSRRFMPEPGTKEYTELEENEEVAFLKTITPQLQTLLGISIIEILSMHSTDEIYLGQRDSPNWTADDEPLEAFKRFGKSLEVIENNIIRRNNDKKLKNRSGPVNIPYTLLYPNTTDYTREGGLTGKGIPNSVSI
;
A
#
# COMPACT_ATOMS: atom_id res chain seq x y z
N MET A 1 -12.07 75.44 -39.69
CA MET A 1 -11.42 76.64 -40.26
C MET A 1 -11.61 77.75 -39.23
N ILE A 2 -10.52 78.34 -38.72
CA ILE A 2 -10.50 79.46 -37.74
C ILE A 2 -11.02 79.09 -36.31
N HIS A 3 -10.66 79.91 -35.30
CA HIS A 3 -10.62 79.65 -33.86
C HIS A 3 -11.27 80.80 -33.03
N THR A 4 -11.55 80.54 -31.73
CA THR A 4 -11.68 81.51 -30.59
C THR A 4 -12.80 82.58 -30.68
N HIS A 5 -13.52 82.96 -29.61
CA HIS A 5 -13.16 83.36 -28.23
C HIS A 5 -14.27 82.92 -27.22
N ILE A 6 -14.03 82.61 -25.94
CA ILE A 6 -13.54 83.39 -24.76
C ILE A 6 -14.60 84.33 -24.13
N ALA A 7 -14.60 84.40 -22.79
CA ALA A 7 -15.60 85.01 -21.89
C ALA A 7 -15.54 86.57 -21.85
N GLU A 8 -16.23 87.36 -21.01
CA GLU A 8 -16.67 87.17 -19.61
C GLU A 8 -17.63 88.32 -19.16
N ILE A 9 -18.03 88.36 -17.87
CA ILE A 9 -18.46 89.57 -17.09
C ILE A 9 -19.82 90.23 -17.46
N LEU A 10 -20.63 90.84 -16.57
CA LEU A 10 -20.96 90.69 -15.13
C LEU A 10 -22.27 91.49 -14.88
N CYS A 11 -23.15 91.04 -13.97
CA CYS A 11 -24.13 91.92 -13.30
C CYS A 11 -24.45 91.42 -11.87
N VAL A 12 -24.97 92.29 -11.00
CA VAL A 12 -24.72 92.21 -9.55
C VAL A 12 -26.00 92.17 -8.69
N LYS A 13 -26.04 91.17 -7.77
CA LYS A 13 -26.56 91.10 -6.36
C LYS A 13 -27.60 92.16 -5.89
N PRO A 14 -28.55 91.85 -4.95
CA PRO A 14 -28.30 90.98 -3.76
C PRO A 14 -29.48 90.17 -3.13
N LYS A 15 -29.12 89.25 -2.20
CA LYS A 15 -29.76 88.86 -0.90
C LYS A 15 -31.31 88.68 -0.81
N THR A 16 -31.91 87.66 -0.16
CA THR A 16 -31.40 86.56 0.71
C THR A 16 -32.47 85.48 1.02
N LYS A 17 -32.01 84.33 1.58
CA LYS A 17 -32.71 83.31 2.42
C LYS A 17 -33.63 82.26 1.75
N LYS A 18 -33.14 81.01 1.81
CA LYS A 18 -33.82 79.71 2.12
C LYS A 18 -34.99 79.28 1.20
N THR A 19 -35.20 77.98 0.92
CA THR A 19 -34.74 76.75 1.58
C THR A 19 -34.35 75.69 0.54
N LYS A 20 -33.45 74.75 0.87
CA LYS A 20 -33.26 73.53 0.06
C LYS A 20 -34.40 72.54 0.34
N THR A 21 -35.03 72.03 -0.70
CA THR A 21 -35.61 70.68 -0.71
C THR A 21 -34.78 69.81 -1.67
N MET A 22 -34.65 68.53 -1.32
CA MET A 22 -34.08 67.51 -2.20
C MET A 22 -35.22 66.87 -2.96
N GLU A 23 -35.07 66.66 -4.26
CA GLU A 23 -35.34 65.40 -4.96
C GLU A 23 -34.92 65.52 -6.43
N GLU A 24 -35.03 64.42 -7.19
CA GLU A 24 -34.72 64.31 -8.62
C GLU A 24 -33.28 64.63 -9.03
N ASP A 25 -32.35 63.75 -8.63
CA ASP A 25 -31.26 63.36 -9.53
C ASP A 25 -31.16 61.82 -9.60
N VAL A 26 -30.84 61.26 -10.76
CA VAL A 26 -31.47 60.00 -11.19
C VAL A 26 -30.76 58.72 -10.71
N LYS A 27 -31.59 57.81 -10.21
CA LYS A 27 -31.27 56.43 -9.82
C LYS A 27 -30.48 55.67 -10.92
N ASN A 28 -29.21 55.36 -10.67
CA ASN A 28 -28.55 54.22 -11.31
C ASN A 28 -27.59 53.44 -10.39
N LYS A 29 -27.94 53.34 -9.09
CA LYS A 29 -27.37 52.31 -8.22
C LYS A 29 -28.11 51.00 -8.47
N LYS A 30 -27.49 50.06 -9.20
CA LYS A 30 -27.86 48.64 -9.09
C LYS A 30 -27.72 48.23 -7.62
N THR A 31 -28.84 47.90 -6.98
CA THR A 31 -28.86 47.44 -5.59
C THR A 31 -28.14 46.10 -5.51
N LYS A 32 -26.91 46.08 -4.99
CA LYS A 32 -26.20 44.83 -4.68
C LYS A 32 -27.01 44.05 -3.65
N LYS A 33 -27.62 42.95 -4.08
CA LYS A 33 -28.45 42.08 -3.25
C LYS A 33 -27.53 41.18 -2.43
N THR A 34 -27.05 41.73 -1.31
CA THR A 34 -26.30 40.98 -0.31
C THR A 34 -27.25 40.00 0.36
N MET A 35 -27.03 38.71 0.13
CA MET A 35 -27.72 37.62 0.79
C MET A 35 -26.82 37.01 1.88
N LYS A 36 -27.42 36.20 2.75
CA LYS A 36 -26.68 35.35 3.69
C LYS A 36 -26.64 33.94 3.14
N ILE A 37 -25.44 33.36 3.06
CA ILE A 37 -25.26 31.93 2.84
C ILE A 37 -25.02 31.29 4.20
N GLU A 38 -25.86 30.34 4.57
CA GLU A 38 -25.65 29.50 5.75
C GLU A 38 -24.73 28.34 5.40
N GLY A 39 -23.67 28.17 6.18
CA GLY A 39 -22.69 27.11 6.03
C GLY A 39 -22.61 26.22 7.26
N GLU A 40 -22.35 24.94 7.03
CA GLU A 40 -22.12 23.91 8.03
C GLU A 40 -20.71 23.35 7.85
N VAL A 41 -19.87 23.49 8.87
CA VAL A 41 -18.47 23.06 8.87
C VAL A 41 -18.29 21.90 9.83
N VAL A 42 -17.84 20.75 9.34
CA VAL A 42 -17.57 19.56 10.17
C VAL A 42 -16.08 19.45 10.44
N VAL A 43 -15.71 19.35 11.73
CA VAL A 43 -14.33 19.13 12.17
C VAL A 43 -14.25 18.03 13.22
N MET A 44 -13.06 17.42 13.35
CA MET A 44 -12.67 16.62 14.51
C MET A 44 -11.51 17.30 15.23
N LYS A 45 -11.53 17.35 16.57
CA LYS A 45 -10.34 17.69 17.35
C LYS A 45 -9.46 16.45 17.56
N LYS A 46 -8.17 16.67 17.83
CA LYS A 46 -7.22 15.62 18.23
C LYS A 46 -7.67 14.97 19.55
N ASN A 47 -7.39 13.68 19.74
CA ASN A 47 -7.69 12.97 20.99
C ASN A 47 -6.99 13.64 22.19
N LEU A 48 -7.75 13.92 23.24
CA LEU A 48 -7.32 14.73 24.41
C LEU A 48 -6.36 14.02 25.38
N LEU A 49 -5.87 12.82 25.03
CA LEU A 49 -4.86 12.07 25.79
C LEU A 49 -3.45 12.69 25.69
N ASP A 50 -3.21 13.57 24.72
CA ASP A 50 -1.99 14.39 24.66
C ASP A 50 -2.13 15.61 25.60
N PHE A 51 -1.44 15.57 26.75
CA PHE A 51 -1.43 16.64 27.75
C PHE A 51 -1.10 18.04 27.19
N LYS A 52 -0.36 18.13 26.08
CA LYS A 52 -0.06 19.42 25.42
C LYS A 52 -1.29 19.99 24.72
N ASP A 53 -2.12 19.13 24.12
CA ASP A 53 -3.34 19.55 23.45
C ASP A 53 -4.48 19.86 24.43
N THR A 54 -4.50 19.22 25.60
CA THR A 54 -5.38 19.61 26.72
C THR A 54 -5.17 21.07 27.13
N MET A 55 -3.90 21.50 27.25
CA MET A 55 -3.54 22.89 27.53
C MET A 55 -3.76 23.82 26.32
N ALA A 56 -3.53 23.36 25.09
CA ALA A 56 -3.85 24.12 23.89
C ALA A 56 -5.35 24.42 23.80
N SER A 57 -6.21 23.42 24.00
CA SER A 57 -7.68 23.56 23.93
C SER A 57 -8.24 24.50 25.02
N LEU A 58 -7.60 24.60 26.19
CA LEU A 58 -7.92 25.62 27.20
C LEU A 58 -7.53 27.03 26.73
N LEU A 59 -6.34 27.18 26.14
CA LEU A 59 -5.86 28.45 25.58
C LEU A 59 -6.66 28.89 24.33
N ASP A 60 -7.21 27.96 23.56
CA ASP A 60 -8.11 28.25 22.43
C ASP A 60 -9.39 28.95 22.89
N ARG A 61 -9.98 28.52 24.01
CA ARG A 61 -11.15 29.18 24.61
C ARG A 61 -10.84 30.62 25.03
N ILE A 62 -9.60 30.88 25.47
CA ILE A 62 -9.11 32.23 25.78
C ILE A 62 -8.86 33.03 24.49
N HIS A 63 -8.29 32.42 23.44
CA HIS A 63 -8.13 33.06 22.13
C HIS A 63 -9.49 33.48 21.52
N GLU A 64 -10.53 32.66 21.60
CA GLU A 64 -11.90 32.98 21.15
C GLU A 64 -12.52 34.20 21.87
N LEU A 65 -12.29 34.31 23.19
CA LEU A 65 -12.72 35.46 24.00
C LEU A 65 -11.91 36.73 23.65
N LEU A 66 -10.66 36.57 23.20
CA LEU A 66 -9.79 37.64 22.69
C LEU A 66 -9.97 37.90 21.18
N GLY A 67 -11.01 37.35 20.55
CA GLY A 67 -11.35 37.57 19.13
C GLY A 67 -10.44 36.87 18.11
N ARG A 68 -9.50 36.02 18.56
CA ARG A 68 -8.63 35.21 17.68
C ARG A 68 -9.33 33.92 17.30
N ARG A 69 -10.05 33.96 16.17
CA ARG A 69 -10.96 32.89 15.72
C ARG A 69 -10.43 32.11 14.54
N VAL A 70 -11.01 30.93 14.31
CA VAL A 70 -11.03 30.35 12.96
C VAL A 70 -11.82 31.28 12.04
N SER A 71 -11.28 31.56 10.85
CA SER A 71 -11.94 32.41 9.85
C SER A 71 -11.94 31.74 8.47
N LEU A 72 -13.06 31.85 7.77
CA LEU A 72 -13.30 31.30 6.44
C LEU A 72 -13.64 32.45 5.49
N HIS A 73 -13.11 32.40 4.26
CA HIS A 73 -13.35 33.38 3.20
C HIS A 73 -13.73 32.64 1.92
N LEU A 74 -14.96 32.81 1.45
CA LEU A 74 -15.42 32.22 0.18
C LEU A 74 -14.78 32.95 -1.02
N ILE A 75 -14.58 32.25 -2.14
CA ILE A 75 -13.94 32.78 -3.35
C ILE A 75 -14.90 32.64 -4.53
N SER A 76 -15.11 33.76 -5.24
CA SER A 76 -15.99 33.84 -6.41
C SER A 76 -15.43 33.10 -7.62
N SER A 77 -16.31 32.47 -8.41
CA SER A 77 -15.97 31.94 -9.74
C SER A 77 -16.15 32.96 -10.88
N LEU A 78 -16.90 34.06 -10.65
CA LEU A 78 -17.42 34.95 -11.70
C LEU A 78 -17.02 36.43 -11.56
N GLN A 79 -16.60 36.90 -10.38
CA GLN A 79 -16.10 38.27 -10.20
C GLN A 79 -14.59 38.28 -9.94
N PRO A 80 -13.81 39.10 -10.65
CA PRO A 80 -12.40 39.30 -10.37
C PRO A 80 -12.19 40.02 -9.04
N ASP A 81 -11.08 39.74 -8.36
CA ASP A 81 -10.71 40.45 -7.14
C ASP A 81 -10.17 41.85 -7.47
N PRO A 82 -10.63 42.93 -6.79
CA PRO A 82 -10.11 44.28 -7.01
C PRO A 82 -8.62 44.47 -6.72
N ALA A 83 -7.95 43.54 -6.03
CA ALA A 83 -6.51 43.55 -5.78
C ALA A 83 -5.71 42.62 -6.72
N ASN A 84 -6.36 41.65 -7.38
CA ASN A 84 -5.77 40.85 -8.46
C ASN A 84 -6.87 40.39 -9.42
N GLU A 85 -6.96 41.04 -10.58
CA GLU A 85 -8.01 40.81 -11.58
C GLU A 85 -8.02 39.38 -12.17
N LYS A 86 -6.94 38.60 -11.97
CA LYS A 86 -6.83 37.20 -12.41
C LYS A 86 -7.42 36.19 -11.42
N ARG A 87 -7.80 36.61 -10.21
CA ARG A 87 -8.34 35.73 -9.17
C ARG A 87 -9.81 36.00 -8.89
N GLY A 88 -10.47 34.98 -8.38
CA GLY A 88 -11.81 35.06 -7.82
C GLY A 88 -11.86 36.00 -6.63
N ARG A 89 -12.81 36.94 -6.66
CA ARG A 89 -13.03 37.93 -5.61
C ARG A 89 -13.21 37.27 -4.25
N LEU A 90 -12.42 37.72 -3.28
CA LEU A 90 -12.45 37.23 -1.91
C LEU A 90 -13.67 37.79 -1.16
N GLY A 91 -14.44 36.91 -0.55
CA GLY A 91 -15.54 37.25 0.35
C GLY A 91 -15.07 37.85 1.68
N LYS A 92 -16.00 38.43 2.43
CA LYS A 92 -15.72 38.82 3.82
C LYS A 92 -15.35 37.60 4.66
N ALA A 93 -14.53 37.82 5.69
CA ALA A 93 -14.31 36.83 6.74
C ALA A 93 -15.63 36.46 7.43
N ALA A 94 -15.94 35.17 7.49
CA ALA A 94 -16.91 34.59 8.41
C ALA A 94 -16.18 33.75 9.46
N HIS A 95 -16.83 33.49 10.59
CA HIS A 95 -16.25 32.80 11.75
C HIS A 95 -17.11 31.61 12.17
N LEU A 96 -16.47 30.57 12.72
CA LEU A 96 -17.18 29.42 13.27
C LEU A 96 -17.99 29.83 14.50
N GLU A 97 -19.30 29.64 14.44
CA GLU A 97 -20.22 30.03 15.51
C GLU A 97 -20.20 29.01 16.66
N LYS A 98 -20.23 29.52 17.90
CA LYS A 98 -20.43 28.72 19.12
C LYS A 98 -19.29 27.71 19.42
N TRP A 99 -18.06 27.96 18.95
CA TRP A 99 -16.87 27.14 19.21
C TRP A 99 -16.70 26.73 20.69
N VAL A 100 -16.72 27.71 21.60
CA VAL A 100 -16.52 27.51 23.05
C VAL A 100 -17.61 26.67 23.71
N THR A 101 -18.85 26.72 23.21
CA THR A 101 -20.01 26.05 23.83
C THR A 101 -20.39 24.71 23.19
N LYS A 102 -20.01 24.45 21.93
CA LYS A 102 -20.18 23.13 21.29
C LYS A 102 -19.07 22.14 21.67
N ILE A 103 -17.82 22.60 21.82
CA ILE A 103 -16.69 21.70 22.13
C ILE A 103 -16.70 21.29 23.60
N LYS A 104 -17.26 20.10 23.86
CA LYS A 104 -17.03 19.35 25.10
C LYS A 104 -15.59 18.81 25.13
N THR A 105 -15.01 18.69 26.31
CA THR A 105 -13.76 17.93 26.52
C THR A 105 -14.10 16.44 26.62
N SER A 106 -14.26 15.79 25.47
CA SER A 106 -14.41 14.33 25.39
C SER A 106 -13.06 13.62 25.34
N VAL A 107 -13.02 12.33 25.67
CA VAL A 107 -11.82 11.49 25.53
C VAL A 107 -11.63 11.04 24.06
N THR A 108 -12.71 11.03 23.29
CA THR A 108 -12.82 10.59 21.89
C THR A 108 -12.89 11.75 20.90
N ALA A 109 -12.28 11.59 19.72
CA ALA A 109 -12.37 12.50 18.59
C ALA A 109 -13.75 12.42 17.91
N GLU A 110 -14.73 13.15 18.44
CA GLU A 110 -16.07 13.25 17.88
C GLU A 110 -16.17 14.28 16.74
N GLU A 111 -16.85 13.93 15.65
CA GLU A 111 -17.21 14.87 14.58
C GLU A 111 -18.18 15.93 15.11
N THR A 112 -17.78 17.20 15.03
CA THR A 112 -18.55 18.34 15.55
C THR A 112 -18.88 19.30 14.41
N ALA A 113 -20.18 19.48 14.15
CA ALA A 113 -20.68 20.43 13.17
C ALA A 113 -20.80 21.85 13.75
N PHE A 114 -20.27 22.85 13.06
CA PHE A 114 -20.33 24.28 13.38
C PHE A 114 -21.14 25.05 12.35
N GLY A 115 -21.92 26.03 12.80
CA GLY A 115 -22.56 26.97 11.90
C GLY A 115 -21.56 28.05 11.49
N VAL A 116 -21.69 28.58 10.28
CA VAL A 116 -20.97 29.77 9.81
C VAL A 116 -21.85 30.53 8.83
N THR A 117 -22.04 31.83 9.07
CA THR A 117 -22.89 32.68 8.22
C THR A 117 -22.02 33.61 7.36
N PHE A 118 -22.14 33.53 6.04
CA PHE A 118 -21.38 34.37 5.10
C PHE A 118 -22.25 35.49 4.50
N ASP A 119 -21.78 36.74 4.55
CA ASP A 119 -22.29 37.85 3.74
C ASP A 119 -21.83 37.65 2.28
N TRP A 120 -22.74 37.31 1.37
CA TRP A 120 -22.43 37.08 -0.04
C TRP A 120 -23.24 37.99 -0.97
N ASP A 121 -22.59 38.54 -1.98
CA ASP A 121 -23.22 39.38 -3.01
C ASP A 121 -23.66 38.47 -4.15
N GLU A 122 -24.96 38.40 -4.47
CA GLU A 122 -25.49 37.51 -5.53
C GLU A 122 -24.77 37.67 -6.87
N SER A 123 -24.23 38.87 -7.16
CA SER A 123 -23.46 39.12 -8.37
C SER A 123 -22.08 38.43 -8.42
N MET A 124 -21.60 37.86 -7.30
CA MET A 124 -20.37 37.03 -7.24
C MET A 124 -20.58 35.57 -7.66
N GLY A 125 -21.81 35.15 -7.98
CA GLY A 125 -22.09 33.78 -8.43
C GLY A 125 -21.87 32.72 -7.34
N PRO A 126 -21.77 31.43 -7.73
CA PRO A 126 -21.50 30.35 -6.78
C PRO A 126 -20.03 30.39 -6.29
N PRO A 127 -19.78 30.26 -4.97
CA PRO A 127 -18.45 30.01 -4.42
C PRO A 127 -17.82 28.73 -4.99
N ALA A 128 -16.62 28.82 -5.54
CA ALA A 128 -15.89 27.66 -6.10
C ALA A 128 -14.71 27.20 -5.22
N ALA A 129 -14.24 28.06 -4.32
CA ALA A 129 -13.22 27.74 -3.33
C ALA A 129 -13.46 28.51 -2.03
N PHE A 130 -12.75 28.14 -0.96
CA PHE A 130 -12.60 28.96 0.23
C PHE A 130 -11.20 28.89 0.82
N VAL A 131 -10.81 29.96 1.52
CA VAL A 131 -9.59 30.03 2.34
C VAL A 131 -9.97 29.91 3.81
N ILE A 132 -9.23 29.08 4.56
CA ILE A 132 -9.36 28.95 6.03
C ILE A 132 -8.06 29.35 6.75
N LYS A 133 -8.21 30.16 7.80
CA LYS A 133 -7.13 30.57 8.71
C LYS A 133 -7.46 30.15 10.14
N ASN A 134 -6.63 29.31 10.75
CA ASN A 134 -6.72 28.92 12.15
C ASN A 134 -5.85 29.84 13.04
N GLN A 135 -6.47 30.62 13.94
CA GLN A 135 -5.77 31.48 14.91
C GLN A 135 -5.72 30.92 16.35
N HIS A 136 -6.18 29.67 16.53
CA HIS A 136 -6.08 28.93 17.78
C HIS A 136 -4.66 28.37 17.97
N ARG A 137 -4.40 27.72 19.10
CA ARG A 137 -3.12 27.03 19.38
C ARG A 137 -3.16 25.55 19.01
N SER A 138 -4.30 24.89 19.15
CA SER A 138 -4.46 23.51 18.67
C SER A 138 -4.65 23.45 17.15
N GLN A 139 -4.28 22.31 16.58
CA GLN A 139 -4.71 21.90 15.25
C GLN A 139 -6.07 21.18 15.33
N PHE A 140 -6.83 21.19 14.24
CA PHE A 140 -8.03 20.36 14.08
C PHE A 140 -8.04 19.73 12.69
N TYR A 141 -8.79 18.64 12.52
CA TYR A 141 -9.02 18.02 11.22
C TYR A 141 -10.33 18.55 10.63
N LEU A 142 -10.27 19.10 9.43
CA LEU A 142 -11.43 19.64 8.71
C LEU A 142 -11.96 18.56 7.76
N LYS A 143 -13.15 18.02 8.08
CA LYS A 143 -13.85 17.05 7.22
C LYS A 143 -14.43 17.75 5.99
N SER A 144 -15.27 18.76 6.20
CA SER A 144 -16.02 19.40 5.13
C SER A 144 -16.55 20.79 5.48
N LEU A 145 -16.94 21.52 4.43
CA LEU A 145 -17.87 22.65 4.47
C LEU A 145 -19.05 22.32 3.54
N THR A 146 -20.28 22.58 3.96
CA THR A 146 -21.48 22.52 3.12
C THR A 146 -22.20 23.86 3.18
N LEU A 147 -22.40 24.51 2.03
CA LEU A 147 -23.14 25.76 1.89
C LEU A 147 -24.57 25.48 1.41
N ARG A 148 -25.56 26.04 2.10
CA ARG A 148 -26.98 25.91 1.75
C ARG A 148 -27.43 27.18 1.01
N ASN A 149 -27.78 27.06 -0.28
CA ASN A 149 -28.30 28.19 -1.05
C ASN A 149 -29.83 28.32 -0.85
N SER A 150 -30.30 29.57 -0.73
CA SER A 150 -31.72 29.93 -0.75
C SER A 150 -32.52 29.42 -1.96
N GLN A 151 -31.83 29.02 -3.05
CA GLN A 151 -32.42 28.49 -4.29
C GLN A 151 -32.40 26.95 -4.39
N GLY A 152 -32.08 26.24 -3.29
CA GLY A 152 -32.27 24.78 -3.17
C GLY A 152 -31.04 23.91 -3.46
N GLY A 153 -30.03 24.41 -4.18
CA GLY A 153 -28.76 23.71 -4.37
C GLY A 153 -27.82 23.80 -3.15
N ALA A 154 -27.20 22.69 -2.76
CA ALA A 154 -26.12 22.67 -1.77
C ALA A 154 -24.75 22.62 -2.47
N ILE A 155 -23.78 23.41 -2.00
CA ILE A 155 -22.40 23.35 -2.49
C ILE A 155 -21.55 22.66 -1.43
N HIS A 156 -20.95 21.53 -1.78
CA HIS A 156 -20.12 20.74 -0.88
C HIS A 156 -18.63 20.97 -1.15
N PHE A 157 -17.85 20.98 -0.07
CA PHE A 157 -16.41 21.01 -0.09
C PHE A 157 -15.95 19.83 0.77
N VAL A 158 -15.36 18.81 0.15
CA VAL A 158 -14.73 17.68 0.85
C VAL A 158 -13.29 18.08 1.11
N CYS A 159 -12.91 18.20 2.39
CA CYS A 159 -11.65 18.82 2.81
C CYS A 159 -10.66 17.81 3.37
N ASN A 160 -11.14 16.89 4.21
CA ASN A 160 -10.41 15.76 4.83
C ASN A 160 -8.91 16.03 5.14
N SER A 161 -8.60 17.16 5.77
CA SER A 161 -7.23 17.66 5.97
C SER A 161 -7.00 18.36 7.31
N TRP A 162 -5.79 18.29 7.84
CA TRP A 162 -5.39 18.93 9.09
C TRP A 162 -5.08 20.42 8.94
N ILE A 163 -5.71 21.25 9.78
CA ILE A 163 -5.55 22.70 9.81
C ILE A 163 -4.75 23.12 11.05
N TYR A 164 -3.44 23.35 10.86
CA TYR A 164 -2.53 23.85 11.89
C TYR A 164 -2.69 25.37 12.09
N PRO A 165 -2.21 25.93 13.22
CA PRO A 165 -2.18 27.37 13.45
C PRO A 165 -1.47 28.13 12.31
N SER A 166 -2.06 29.22 11.84
CA SER A 166 -1.70 29.87 10.58
C SER A 166 -0.24 30.35 10.48
N HIS A 167 0.41 30.61 11.62
CA HIS A 167 1.83 30.99 11.67
C HIS A 167 2.80 29.87 11.26
N ARG A 168 2.32 28.64 11.07
CA ARG A 168 3.12 27.51 10.55
C ARG A 168 3.07 27.38 9.03
N TYR A 169 2.13 28.05 8.36
CA TYR A 169 1.98 27.97 6.90
C TYR A 169 2.57 29.22 6.22
N ARG A 170 3.13 29.02 5.02
CA ARG A 170 3.66 30.10 4.16
C ARG A 170 2.57 30.79 3.35
N SER A 171 1.54 30.02 2.98
CA SER A 171 0.35 30.40 2.22
C SER A 171 -0.90 29.97 3.02
N ASP A 172 -2.04 30.60 2.78
CA ASP A 172 -3.28 30.20 3.45
C ASP A 172 -3.81 28.87 2.89
N ARG A 173 -4.52 28.09 3.73
CA ARG A 173 -5.11 26.82 3.29
C ARG A 173 -6.34 27.07 2.41
N VAL A 174 -6.24 26.69 1.14
CA VAL A 174 -7.32 26.72 0.14
C VAL A 174 -8.02 25.36 0.08
N PHE A 175 -9.33 25.36 -0.11
CA PHE A 175 -10.15 24.18 -0.43
C PHE A 175 -11.13 24.51 -1.56
N PHE A 176 -11.35 23.56 -2.46
CA PHE A 176 -12.20 23.71 -3.65
C PHE A 176 -13.55 23.00 -3.47
N SER A 177 -14.57 23.44 -4.21
CA SER A 177 -15.85 22.72 -4.31
C SER A 177 -15.64 21.29 -4.84
N ASN A 178 -16.51 20.37 -4.47
CA ASN A 178 -16.41 18.97 -4.88
C ASN A 178 -16.53 18.73 -6.41
N GLN A 179 -17.08 19.68 -7.18
CA GLN A 179 -17.10 19.68 -8.65
C GLN A 179 -15.76 19.27 -9.29
N ALA A 180 -15.80 18.44 -10.35
CA ALA A 180 -14.62 18.09 -11.15
C ALA A 180 -14.43 19.04 -12.34
N TYR A 181 -13.17 19.28 -12.73
CA TYR A 181 -12.78 20.10 -13.89
C TYR A 181 -11.46 19.62 -14.51
N LEU A 182 -11.39 19.49 -15.84
CA LEU A 182 -10.10 19.48 -16.55
C LEU A 182 -9.39 20.85 -16.44
N PRO A 183 -8.06 20.95 -16.70
CA PRO A 183 -7.35 22.24 -16.66
C PRO A 183 -7.92 23.27 -17.63
N SER A 184 -8.40 22.82 -18.80
CA SER A 184 -9.08 23.62 -19.83
C SER A 184 -10.45 24.15 -19.39
N GLU A 185 -11.19 23.37 -18.60
CA GLU A 185 -12.56 23.64 -18.14
C GLU A 185 -12.63 24.42 -16.82
N THR A 186 -11.50 24.56 -16.14
CA THR A 186 -11.41 25.26 -14.86
C THR A 186 -11.88 26.72 -15.01
N PRO A 187 -12.78 27.23 -14.15
CA PRO A 187 -13.20 28.63 -14.20
C PRO A 187 -12.00 29.58 -14.15
N GLU A 188 -11.94 30.55 -15.07
CA GLU A 188 -10.72 31.35 -15.35
C GLU A 188 -10.11 31.95 -14.07
N LEU A 189 -10.97 32.56 -13.24
CA LEU A 189 -10.62 33.23 -11.98
C LEU A 189 -10.16 32.26 -10.87
N VAL A 190 -10.24 30.95 -11.09
CA VAL A 190 -9.82 29.89 -10.16
C VAL A 190 -8.52 29.22 -10.64
N LYS A 191 -8.11 29.39 -11.91
CA LYS A 191 -6.89 28.78 -12.48
C LYS A 191 -5.61 29.15 -11.72
N GLU A 192 -5.47 30.41 -11.29
CA GLU A 192 -4.30 30.84 -10.52
C GLU A 192 -4.20 30.12 -9.17
N LEU A 193 -5.35 29.91 -8.50
CA LEU A 193 -5.41 29.19 -7.21
C LEU A 193 -5.17 27.68 -7.38
N ARG A 194 -5.66 27.09 -8.48
CA ARG A 194 -5.44 25.68 -8.85
C ARG A 194 -3.93 25.38 -8.96
N GLU A 195 -3.21 26.22 -9.70
CA GLU A 195 -1.77 26.08 -9.91
C GLU A 195 -0.93 26.54 -8.70
N GLU A 196 -1.41 27.48 -7.87
CA GLU A 196 -0.75 27.81 -6.60
C GLU A 196 -0.79 26.67 -5.58
N GLU A 197 -1.90 25.93 -5.45
CA GLU A 197 -1.93 24.78 -4.55
C GLU A 197 -1.01 23.66 -5.06
N LEU A 198 -0.95 23.40 -6.36
CA LEU A 198 0.06 22.48 -6.92
C LEU A 198 1.50 22.96 -6.68
N LYS A 199 1.77 24.27 -6.67
CA LYS A 199 3.08 24.81 -6.26
C LYS A 199 3.33 24.65 -4.75
N ASN A 200 2.33 24.79 -3.89
CA ASN A 200 2.45 24.52 -2.45
C ASN A 200 2.77 23.04 -2.20
N LEU A 201 2.10 22.12 -2.91
CA LEU A 201 2.25 20.67 -2.77
C LEU A 201 3.59 20.17 -3.33
N ARG A 202 4.08 20.72 -4.45
CA ARG A 202 5.44 20.47 -4.96
C ARG A 202 6.53 21.06 -4.05
N GLY A 203 6.24 22.18 -3.38
CA GLY A 203 7.12 22.83 -2.42
C GLY A 203 8.38 23.48 -3.02
N ASN A 204 9.19 24.11 -2.16
CA ASN A 204 10.51 24.66 -2.52
C ASN A 204 11.56 24.51 -1.40
N GLU A 205 11.28 23.64 -0.43
CA GLU A 205 11.98 23.53 0.85
C GLU A 205 13.36 22.86 0.69
N LYS A 206 14.44 23.61 0.95
CA LYS A 206 15.79 23.05 1.16
C LYS A 206 15.99 22.80 2.66
N GLY A 207 15.57 21.64 3.14
CA GLY A 207 15.75 21.24 4.54
C GLY A 207 14.94 20.02 4.94
N GLU A 208 14.91 19.76 6.24
CA GLU A 208 14.11 18.72 6.88
C GLU A 208 12.65 19.17 6.98
N LEU A 209 11.73 18.39 6.41
CA LEU A 209 10.30 18.67 6.42
C LEU A 209 9.69 18.44 7.82
N LYS A 210 8.60 19.13 8.13
CA LYS A 210 8.00 19.21 9.47
C LYS A 210 6.60 18.60 9.50
N GLU A 211 6.13 18.25 10.70
CA GLU A 211 4.86 17.55 10.95
C GLU A 211 3.66 18.14 10.18
N TRP A 212 3.61 19.46 10.02
CA TRP A 212 2.49 20.19 9.41
C TRP A 212 2.63 20.43 7.90
N ASP A 213 3.75 20.06 7.28
CA ASP A 213 4.02 20.32 5.87
C ASP A 213 3.28 19.32 4.96
N ARG A 214 2.86 19.79 3.79
CA ARG A 214 2.15 19.00 2.76
C ARG A 214 2.98 18.91 1.47
N VAL A 215 4.29 18.74 1.60
CA VAL A 215 5.25 18.75 0.48
C VAL A 215 5.50 17.33 -0.01
N TYR A 216 5.03 17.06 -1.22
CA TYR A 216 5.23 15.83 -1.96
C TYR A 216 6.44 15.99 -2.88
N ASP A 217 7.50 15.22 -2.62
CA ASP A 217 8.75 15.31 -3.37
C ASP A 217 9.53 14.00 -3.26
N TYR A 218 10.47 13.77 -4.19
CA TYR A 218 11.13 12.47 -4.37
C TYR A 218 12.48 12.35 -3.63
N ALA A 219 12.82 11.14 -3.21
CA ALA A 219 14.16 10.76 -2.77
C ALA A 219 14.46 9.27 -3.00
N TYR A 220 15.74 8.91 -3.05
CA TYR A 220 16.23 7.53 -3.11
C TYR A 220 16.01 6.80 -1.77
N TYR A 221 16.07 5.47 -1.76
CA TYR A 221 16.11 4.67 -0.53
C TYR A 221 17.52 4.70 0.06
N ASN A 222 17.90 5.87 0.59
CA ASN A 222 19.17 6.15 1.26
C ASN A 222 19.03 6.27 2.80
N ASP A 223 17.85 6.04 3.37
CA ASP A 223 17.60 6.10 4.81
C ASP A 223 17.53 4.73 5.51
N LEU A 224 17.75 3.64 4.77
CA LEU A 224 17.71 2.26 5.29
C LEU A 224 18.95 1.91 6.12
N GLY A 225 20.12 2.41 5.74
CA GLY A 225 21.40 2.16 6.41
C GLY A 225 21.60 3.00 7.67
N ALA A 226 22.46 2.52 8.56
CA ALA A 226 22.96 3.26 9.72
C ALA A 226 24.51 3.22 9.80
N PRO A 227 25.24 3.71 8.78
CA PRO A 227 26.70 3.62 8.70
C PRO A 227 27.42 4.31 9.87
N ASP A 228 26.80 5.30 10.53
CA ASP A 228 27.30 5.92 11.77
C ASP A 228 27.41 4.94 12.97
N LYS A 229 26.86 3.72 12.86
CA LYS A 229 27.07 2.62 13.83
C LYS A 229 28.27 1.72 13.49
N GLY A 230 28.77 1.76 12.26
CA GLY A 230 29.79 0.84 11.75
C GLY A 230 29.41 0.18 10.40
N PRO A 231 30.36 -0.52 9.76
CA PRO A 231 30.20 -1.04 8.39
C PRO A 231 29.13 -2.13 8.27
N ASP A 232 28.93 -2.97 9.29
CA ASP A 232 27.87 -3.99 9.29
C ASP A 232 26.45 -3.43 9.23
N SER A 233 26.25 -2.17 9.66
CA SER A 233 24.97 -1.47 9.52
C SER A 233 24.91 -0.53 8.31
N ALA A 234 25.93 -0.48 7.45
CA ALA A 234 25.88 0.25 6.18
C ALA A 234 25.06 -0.54 5.14
N ARG A 235 24.31 0.16 4.27
CA ARG A 235 23.53 -0.45 3.17
C ARG A 235 23.72 0.39 1.90
N PRO A 236 23.66 -0.21 0.70
CA PRO A 236 23.70 0.55 -0.55
C PRO A 236 22.49 1.49 -0.66
N VAL A 237 22.68 2.63 -1.32
CA VAL A 237 21.56 3.50 -1.72
C VAL A 237 20.86 2.88 -2.91
N LEU A 238 19.54 2.68 -2.81
CA LEU A 238 18.74 2.14 -3.92
C LEU A 238 17.98 3.29 -4.60
N GLY A 239 18.10 3.33 -5.93
CA GLY A 239 17.62 4.42 -6.78
C GLY A 239 18.75 5.35 -7.22
N GLY A 240 18.71 5.80 -8.48
CA GLY A 240 19.68 6.75 -9.04
C GLY A 240 21.00 6.14 -9.49
N SER A 241 21.06 4.82 -9.69
CA SER A 241 22.24 4.13 -10.24
C SER A 241 21.86 2.93 -11.12
N PRO A 242 22.65 2.56 -12.16
CA PRO A 242 22.42 1.35 -12.94
C PRO A 242 22.70 0.05 -12.17
N GLU A 243 23.52 0.12 -11.11
CA GLU A 243 23.81 -1.02 -10.24
C GLU A 243 22.61 -1.35 -9.35
N PHE A 244 22.05 -0.33 -8.69
CA PHE A 244 20.87 -0.42 -7.81
C PHE A 244 19.78 0.58 -8.25
N PRO A 245 19.04 0.29 -9.34
CA PRO A 245 17.90 1.08 -9.76
C PRO A 245 16.68 0.75 -8.89
N TYR A 246 15.84 1.75 -8.58
CA TYR A 246 14.70 1.58 -7.68
C TYR A 246 13.68 2.72 -7.84
N PRO A 247 12.40 2.53 -7.47
CA PRO A 247 11.45 3.64 -7.36
C PRO A 247 11.91 4.70 -6.36
N ARG A 248 11.39 5.91 -6.52
CA ARG A 248 11.56 6.97 -5.52
C ARG A 248 10.54 6.81 -4.39
N ARG A 249 10.98 7.13 -3.18
CA ARG A 249 10.11 7.26 -2.00
C ARG A 249 9.82 8.73 -1.68
N GLY A 250 8.90 8.96 -0.75
CA GLY A 250 8.61 10.28 -0.19
C GLY A 250 9.84 10.87 0.51
N LYS A 251 10.25 12.05 0.06
CA LYS A 251 11.36 12.82 0.63
C LYS A 251 11.05 13.25 2.06
N THR A 252 12.09 13.19 2.89
CA THR A 252 12.03 13.54 4.32
C THR A 252 13.00 14.67 4.70
N GLY A 253 14.15 14.74 4.01
CA GLY A 253 15.06 15.87 4.08
C GLY A 253 15.85 15.98 5.39
N ARG A 254 15.90 14.92 6.20
CA ARG A 254 16.78 14.86 7.38
C ARG A 254 18.23 15.01 6.91
N LYS A 255 19.11 15.41 7.82
CA LYS A 255 20.54 15.63 7.49
C LYS A 255 21.20 14.32 7.04
N PRO A 256 22.25 14.34 6.20
CA PRO A 256 23.05 13.15 5.94
C PRO A 256 23.68 12.56 7.20
N THR A 257 24.14 11.31 7.14
CA THR A 257 24.97 10.71 8.20
C THR A 257 26.35 11.37 8.28
N LYS A 258 27.09 11.16 9.37
CA LYS A 258 28.44 11.72 9.52
C LYS A 258 29.51 10.94 8.74
N SER A 259 29.30 9.64 8.59
CA SER A 259 30.21 8.69 7.95
C SER A 259 30.00 8.59 6.43
N ASP A 260 28.76 8.68 5.95
CA ASP A 260 28.42 8.73 4.53
C ASP A 260 27.47 9.90 4.21
N PRO A 261 27.89 10.88 3.39
CA PRO A 261 27.04 11.99 2.97
C PRO A 261 25.94 11.59 1.96
N LYS A 262 25.95 10.37 1.40
CA LYS A 262 24.88 9.86 0.54
C LYS A 262 23.70 9.31 1.35
N SER A 263 23.96 8.67 2.49
CA SER A 263 22.96 8.15 3.43
C SER A 263 22.26 9.27 4.22
N GLU A 264 20.93 9.19 4.35
CA GLU A 264 20.14 10.10 5.18
C GLU A 264 20.11 9.59 6.64
N SER A 265 20.30 10.48 7.61
CA SER A 265 20.30 10.10 9.04
C SER A 265 18.97 9.52 9.50
N ARG A 266 19.03 8.52 10.38
CA ARG A 266 17.87 7.81 10.91
C ARG A 266 17.39 8.42 12.23
N LEU A 267 16.10 8.29 12.49
CA LEU A 267 15.50 8.61 13.80
C LEU A 267 15.87 7.52 14.83
N ALA A 268 15.75 7.84 16.12
CA ALA A 268 15.76 6.83 17.16
C ALA A 268 14.62 5.82 16.93
N LEU A 269 14.85 4.52 17.16
CA LEU A 269 13.93 3.44 16.76
C LEU A 269 12.50 3.65 17.30
N LEU A 270 12.38 4.04 18.57
CA LEU A 270 11.09 4.29 19.24
C LEU A 270 10.38 5.58 18.76
N ASN A 271 11.03 6.45 17.97
CA ASN A 271 10.40 7.66 17.44
C ASN A 271 9.79 7.38 16.05
N LEU A 272 8.54 6.92 16.04
CA LEU A 272 7.77 6.63 14.82
C LEU A 272 7.30 7.89 14.05
N ASN A 273 7.78 9.08 14.39
CA ASN A 273 7.47 10.33 13.67
C ASN A 273 8.43 10.57 12.50
N ILE A 274 8.54 9.59 11.61
CA ILE A 274 9.06 9.82 10.26
C ILE A 274 8.10 10.75 9.50
N TYR A 275 8.66 11.66 8.69
CA TYR A 275 7.85 12.57 7.89
C TYR A 275 7.18 11.82 6.73
N VAL A 276 5.90 12.09 6.56
CA VAL A 276 5.14 12.04 5.30
C VAL A 276 4.28 13.31 5.25
N PRO A 277 3.78 13.73 4.07
CA PRO A 277 2.86 14.86 3.95
C PRO A 277 1.70 14.73 4.95
N ARG A 278 1.35 15.81 5.65
CA ARG A 278 0.55 15.71 6.89
C ARG A 278 -0.74 14.92 6.75
N ASP A 279 -1.42 15.04 5.61
CA ASP A 279 -2.72 14.44 5.37
C ASP A 279 -2.63 12.93 4.99
N GLU A 280 -1.43 12.43 4.65
CA GLU A 280 -1.14 11.00 4.40
C GLU A 280 -0.92 10.18 5.67
N ARG A 281 -0.72 10.83 6.84
CA ARG A 281 -0.52 10.10 8.10
C ARG A 281 -1.83 9.44 8.52
N PHE A 282 -1.74 8.16 8.92
CA PHE A 282 -2.86 7.35 9.44
C PHE A 282 -3.80 8.14 10.37
N SER A 283 -5.07 7.74 10.34
CA SER A 283 -6.06 8.19 11.33
C SER A 283 -5.61 7.88 12.77
N HIS A 284 -6.16 8.60 13.74
CA HIS A 284 -5.91 8.31 15.16
C HIS A 284 -6.45 6.95 15.60
N VAL A 285 -7.40 6.37 14.88
CA VAL A 285 -7.91 5.01 15.12
C VAL A 285 -6.88 4.01 14.59
N LYS A 286 -6.60 4.04 13.28
CA LYS A 286 -5.68 3.11 12.62
C LYS A 286 -4.26 3.11 13.20
N PHE A 287 -3.75 4.28 13.61
CA PHE A 287 -2.45 4.35 14.32
C PHE A 287 -2.51 3.82 15.75
N SER A 288 -3.65 3.91 16.43
CA SER A 288 -3.85 3.30 17.75
C SER A 288 -3.98 1.78 17.65
N ASP A 289 -4.75 1.28 16.67
CA ASP A 289 -4.92 -0.14 16.38
C ASP A 289 -3.55 -0.76 16.04
N PHE A 290 -2.81 -0.16 15.09
CA PHE A 290 -1.45 -0.57 14.73
C PHE A 290 -0.48 -0.60 15.92
N LEU A 291 -0.51 0.42 16.80
CA LEU A 291 0.31 0.45 18.02
C LEU A 291 -0.09 -0.64 19.02
N ALA A 292 -1.39 -0.91 19.18
CA ALA A 292 -1.89 -1.95 20.09
C ALA A 292 -1.48 -3.35 19.61
N TYR A 293 -1.57 -3.63 18.30
CA TYR A 293 -1.12 -4.89 17.72
C TYR A 293 0.41 -5.04 17.75
N ALA A 294 1.16 -3.96 17.47
CA ALA A 294 2.62 -3.96 17.61
C ALA A 294 3.09 -4.18 19.06
N LEU A 295 2.34 -3.67 20.04
CA LEU A 295 2.59 -3.93 21.47
C LEU A 295 2.28 -5.38 21.85
N LYS A 296 1.14 -5.93 21.41
CA LYS A 296 0.76 -7.34 21.62
C LYS A 296 1.87 -8.27 21.11
N SER A 297 2.28 -8.03 19.86
CA SER A 297 3.41 -8.67 19.19
C SER A 297 4.71 -8.63 20.02
N VAL A 298 5.10 -7.46 20.52
CA VAL A 298 6.30 -7.32 21.37
C VAL A 298 6.19 -8.16 22.65
N THR A 299 5.03 -8.25 23.29
CA THR A 299 4.85 -9.14 24.46
C THR A 299 4.86 -10.62 24.11
N GLN A 300 4.34 -11.01 22.94
CA GLN A 300 4.39 -12.39 22.44
C GLN A 300 5.81 -12.84 22.08
N VAL A 301 6.74 -11.91 21.79
CA VAL A 301 8.17 -12.20 21.55
C VAL A 301 8.98 -12.22 22.86
N ILE A 302 8.86 -11.18 23.69
CA ILE A 302 9.73 -11.01 24.88
C ILE A 302 9.43 -12.05 25.98
N VAL A 303 8.17 -12.46 26.18
CA VAL A 303 7.84 -13.40 27.26
C VAL A 303 8.44 -14.80 27.02
N PRO A 304 8.33 -15.41 25.82
CA PRO A 304 9.09 -16.62 25.49
C PRO A 304 10.60 -16.42 25.48
N GLU A 305 11.13 -15.28 25.01
CA GLU A 305 12.58 -15.00 25.06
C GLU A 305 13.11 -15.10 26.49
N ILE A 306 12.43 -14.48 27.46
CA ILE A 306 12.79 -14.56 28.89
C ILE A 306 12.63 -15.98 29.46
N ALA A 307 11.65 -16.76 28.97
CA ALA A 307 11.48 -18.16 29.38
C ALA A 307 12.58 -19.07 28.82
N SER A 308 13.00 -18.87 27.56
CA SER A 308 14.05 -19.66 26.89
C SER A 308 15.42 -19.58 27.57
N LEU A 309 15.69 -18.51 28.32
CA LEU A 309 16.87 -18.37 29.17
C LEU A 309 16.91 -19.34 30.37
N CYS A 310 15.82 -20.07 30.63
CA CYS A 310 15.73 -21.13 31.63
C CYS A 310 15.59 -22.54 31.00
N ASP A 311 15.65 -22.66 29.68
CA ASP A 311 15.54 -23.93 28.95
C ASP A 311 16.92 -24.55 28.66
N LYS A 312 16.93 -25.82 28.26
CA LYS A 312 18.13 -26.58 27.89
C LYS A 312 18.55 -26.32 26.43
N THR A 313 17.60 -25.91 25.59
CA THR A 313 17.69 -25.81 24.13
C THR A 313 17.37 -24.37 23.68
N ILE A 314 18.27 -23.45 24.03
CA ILE A 314 18.10 -22.00 23.79
C ILE A 314 17.78 -21.74 22.30
N ASN A 315 16.62 -21.13 22.04
CA ASN A 315 16.15 -20.66 20.73
C ASN A 315 15.80 -21.76 19.68
N GLU A 316 15.49 -22.98 20.12
CA GLU A 316 14.96 -24.05 19.25
C GLU A 316 13.50 -24.42 19.58
N PHE A 317 12.88 -25.24 18.73
CA PHE A 317 11.72 -26.06 19.09
C PHE A 317 12.18 -27.53 19.08
N ASP A 318 11.80 -28.32 20.09
CA ASP A 318 12.22 -29.72 20.21
C ASP A 318 11.16 -30.71 19.66
N SER A 319 9.96 -30.24 19.34
CA SER A 319 8.86 -30.99 18.71
C SER A 319 7.90 -30.09 17.94
N PHE A 320 7.05 -30.64 17.07
CA PHE A 320 5.95 -29.88 16.46
C PHE A 320 4.89 -29.45 17.50
N GLU A 321 4.75 -30.16 18.62
CA GLU A 321 3.78 -29.79 19.67
C GLU A 321 4.20 -28.50 20.41
N ASP A 322 5.51 -28.22 20.55
CA ASP A 322 6.00 -26.92 21.03
C ASP A 322 5.60 -25.76 20.12
N VAL A 323 5.51 -26.01 18.81
CA VAL A 323 5.01 -25.04 17.83
C VAL A 323 3.49 -24.90 17.95
N PHE A 324 2.74 -26.00 18.13
CA PHE A 324 1.28 -25.93 18.33
C PHE A 324 0.89 -25.22 19.64
N HIS A 325 1.69 -25.35 20.70
CA HIS A 325 1.50 -24.70 21.99
C HIS A 325 1.43 -23.15 21.92
N LEU A 326 2.01 -22.54 20.87
CA LEU A 326 1.88 -21.10 20.58
C LEU A 326 0.41 -20.67 20.37
N TYR A 327 -0.42 -21.55 19.80
CA TYR A 327 -1.82 -21.30 19.43
C TYR A 327 -2.81 -22.00 20.36
N ASP A 328 -2.37 -22.94 21.20
CA ASP A 328 -3.21 -23.53 22.25
C ASP A 328 -3.27 -22.65 23.50
N GLY A 329 -2.21 -21.90 23.81
CA GLY A 329 -2.14 -21.00 24.97
C GLY A 329 -1.39 -21.60 26.17
N SER A 330 -0.51 -22.57 25.92
CA SER A 330 0.28 -23.28 26.95
C SER A 330 1.42 -22.45 27.54
N ILE A 331 1.73 -21.28 26.96
CA ILE A 331 2.82 -20.38 27.37
C ILE A 331 2.51 -19.76 28.74
N ARG A 332 2.89 -20.46 29.82
CA ARG A 332 2.68 -20.01 31.20
C ARG A 332 3.49 -18.75 31.50
N LEU A 333 2.84 -17.76 32.11
CA LEU A 333 3.51 -16.59 32.68
C LEU A 333 4.52 -17.01 33.75
N ALA A 334 5.81 -16.87 33.45
CA ALA A 334 6.85 -16.88 34.45
C ALA A 334 6.71 -15.65 35.35
N ASN A 335 6.45 -15.89 36.65
CA ASN A 335 6.56 -15.04 37.85
C ASN A 335 6.73 -13.50 37.69
N GLY A 336 6.11 -12.71 38.57
CA GLY A 336 6.03 -11.24 38.51
C GLY A 336 7.33 -10.42 38.34
N HIS A 337 8.51 -11.04 38.45
CA HIS A 337 9.80 -10.45 38.03
C HIS A 337 9.88 -10.22 36.50
N THR A 338 9.17 -11.00 35.68
CA THR A 338 9.11 -10.79 34.22
C THR A 338 8.36 -9.51 33.87
N ILE A 339 7.27 -9.23 34.60
CA ILE A 339 6.41 -8.05 34.40
C ILE A 339 7.16 -6.76 34.78
N SER A 340 8.01 -6.78 35.82
CA SER A 340 8.84 -5.62 36.16
C SER A 340 9.90 -5.31 35.10
N LYS A 341 10.54 -6.33 34.50
CA LYS A 341 11.46 -6.12 33.37
C LYS A 341 10.75 -5.53 32.13
N LEU A 342 9.55 -6.01 31.80
CA LEU A 342 8.77 -5.47 30.67
C LEU A 342 8.47 -3.97 30.83
N ARG A 343 8.12 -3.52 32.04
CA ARG A 343 7.89 -2.10 32.36
C ARG A 343 9.13 -1.21 32.12
N ASP A 344 10.32 -1.76 32.32
CA ASP A 344 11.58 -1.01 32.22
C ASP A 344 12.15 -1.03 30.78
N ILE A 345 11.56 -1.82 29.88
CA ILE A 345 11.91 -1.93 28.45
C ILE A 345 10.91 -1.19 27.54
N ILE A 346 9.61 -1.24 27.87
CA ILE A 346 8.51 -0.72 27.03
C ILE A 346 8.14 0.72 27.46
N PRO A 347 7.97 1.67 26.51
CA PRO A 347 7.50 3.02 26.83
C PRO A 347 6.20 3.04 27.64
N TRP A 348 6.08 3.98 28.59
CA TRP A 348 4.96 4.02 29.54
C TRP A 348 3.59 4.16 28.87
N GLU A 349 3.52 4.89 27.77
CA GLU A 349 2.32 5.05 26.94
C GLU A 349 1.84 3.72 26.36
N MET A 350 2.77 2.86 25.94
CA MET A 350 2.47 1.51 25.43
C MET A 350 2.15 0.56 26.59
N PHE A 351 2.99 0.51 27.63
CA PHE A 351 2.77 -0.32 28.82
C PHE A 351 1.41 -0.07 29.48
N ARG A 352 0.88 1.16 29.40
CA ARG A 352 -0.46 1.52 29.88
C ARG A 352 -1.60 0.87 29.08
N GLU A 353 -1.49 0.77 27.76
CA GLU A 353 -2.53 0.11 26.94
C GLU A 353 -2.49 -1.42 27.10
N LEU A 354 -1.32 -2.00 27.42
CA LEU A 354 -1.20 -3.41 27.83
C LEU A 354 -2.03 -3.74 29.08
N ILE A 355 -2.20 -2.77 29.98
CA ILE A 355 -2.94 -2.92 31.26
C ILE A 355 -4.45 -2.68 31.09
N ARG A 356 -4.90 -2.05 30.00
CA ARG A 356 -6.33 -1.71 29.78
C ARG A 356 -7.18 -2.85 29.23
N ASN A 357 -6.56 -3.89 28.69
CA ASN A 357 -7.20 -5.07 28.14
C ASN A 357 -6.72 -6.29 28.92
N ASP A 358 -7.62 -7.23 29.25
CA ASP A 358 -7.32 -8.30 30.22
C ASP A 358 -6.10 -9.15 29.84
N GLY A 359 -5.07 -9.10 30.69
CA GLY A 359 -3.70 -9.53 30.36
C GLY A 359 -3.53 -11.00 29.96
N GLU A 360 -4.49 -11.87 30.26
CA GLU A 360 -4.50 -13.27 29.83
C GLU A 360 -4.69 -13.43 28.31
N ARG A 361 -5.30 -12.44 27.63
CA ARG A 361 -5.53 -12.49 26.17
C ARG A 361 -4.29 -12.21 25.32
N PHE A 362 -3.20 -11.69 25.90
CA PHE A 362 -2.06 -11.19 25.13
C PHE A 362 -1.03 -12.25 24.72
N LEU A 363 -1.06 -13.44 25.32
CA LEU A 363 0.00 -14.45 25.19
C LEU A 363 -0.34 -15.61 24.24
N LYS A 364 -1.52 -15.56 23.61
CA LYS A 364 -2.00 -16.60 22.70
C LYS A 364 -2.05 -16.06 21.27
N PHE A 365 -1.39 -16.75 20.35
CA PHE A 365 -1.56 -16.50 18.92
C PHE A 365 -2.92 -17.03 18.44
N PRO A 366 -3.66 -16.30 17.57
CA PRO A 366 -4.83 -16.84 16.90
C PRO A 366 -4.48 -18.11 16.12
N LEU A 367 -5.35 -19.12 16.07
CA LEU A 367 -5.06 -20.36 15.33
C LEU A 367 -5.07 -20.06 13.81
N PRO A 368 -3.94 -20.24 13.08
CA PRO A 368 -3.88 -20.01 11.64
C PRO A 368 -4.82 -20.93 10.88
N ASP A 369 -5.39 -20.43 9.78
CA ASP A 369 -6.38 -21.15 8.96
C ASP A 369 -5.86 -22.51 8.46
N VAL A 370 -4.57 -22.60 8.11
CA VAL A 370 -3.88 -23.83 7.71
C VAL A 370 -3.91 -24.95 8.77
N LEU A 371 -4.21 -24.62 10.03
CA LEU A 371 -4.34 -25.59 11.13
C LEU A 371 -5.80 -25.81 11.60
N LYS A 372 -6.78 -25.02 11.15
CA LYS A 372 -8.15 -25.05 11.70
C LYS A 372 -8.87 -26.38 11.47
N GLN A 373 -8.67 -27.02 10.32
CA GLN A 373 -9.28 -28.31 9.99
C GLN A 373 -8.36 -29.52 10.27
N SER A 374 -7.04 -29.35 10.14
CA SER A 374 -6.05 -30.42 10.31
C SER A 374 -4.68 -29.87 10.67
N ARG A 375 -4.03 -30.43 11.71
CA ARG A 375 -2.66 -30.09 12.10
C ARG A 375 -1.57 -30.63 11.14
N SER A 376 -1.94 -31.48 10.16
CA SER A 376 -0.99 -32.17 9.27
C SER A 376 -1.23 -31.98 7.78
N ALA A 377 -2.36 -31.40 7.35
CA ALA A 377 -2.70 -31.26 5.93
C ALA A 377 -1.67 -30.44 5.13
N TRP A 378 -0.97 -29.50 5.78
CA TRP A 378 0.14 -28.73 5.21
C TRP A 378 1.34 -29.60 4.76
N ARG A 379 1.53 -30.80 5.34
CA ARG A 379 2.61 -31.74 4.93
C ARG A 379 2.30 -32.48 3.62
N THR A 380 1.09 -32.35 3.07
CA THR A 380 0.69 -33.02 1.82
C THR A 380 1.42 -32.44 0.60
N ASP A 381 1.44 -33.19 -0.50
CA ASP A 381 1.98 -32.70 -1.77
C ASP A 381 0.93 -31.87 -2.52
N GLU A 382 -0.35 -32.20 -2.30
CA GLU A 382 -1.53 -31.49 -2.78
C GLU A 382 -1.58 -30.05 -2.25
N GLU A 383 -1.41 -29.82 -0.94
CA GLU A 383 -1.47 -28.45 -0.39
C GLU A 383 -0.28 -27.61 -0.84
N PHE A 384 0.92 -28.18 -0.80
CA PHE A 384 2.15 -27.52 -1.26
C PHE A 384 2.04 -27.04 -2.72
N ALA A 385 1.40 -27.83 -3.59
CA ALA A 385 1.13 -27.43 -4.96
C ALA A 385 -0.08 -26.48 -5.09
N ARG A 386 -1.14 -26.67 -4.31
CA ARG A 386 -2.35 -25.82 -4.31
C ARG A 386 -2.04 -24.38 -3.86
N GLU A 387 -1.13 -24.20 -2.90
CA GLU A 387 -0.72 -22.87 -2.45
C GLU A 387 -0.15 -22.00 -3.59
N MET A 388 0.44 -22.62 -4.63
CA MET A 388 0.93 -21.91 -5.82
C MET A 388 -0.19 -21.33 -6.70
N LEU A 389 -1.44 -21.71 -6.47
CA LEU A 389 -2.65 -21.23 -7.17
C LEU A 389 -3.60 -20.44 -6.26
N ALA A 390 -3.59 -20.73 -4.96
CA ALA A 390 -4.62 -20.30 -4.01
C ALA A 390 -4.15 -20.20 -2.55
N GLY A 391 -2.84 -20.11 -2.32
CA GLY A 391 -2.21 -19.86 -1.03
C GLY A 391 -1.72 -18.43 -0.89
N LEU A 392 -0.60 -18.25 -0.19
CA LEU A 392 0.01 -16.94 0.06
C LEU A 392 0.66 -16.30 -1.19
N ASN A 393 1.20 -17.10 -2.10
CA ASN A 393 1.96 -16.60 -3.25
C ASN A 393 1.43 -17.09 -4.61
N PRO A 394 0.14 -16.86 -4.94
CA PRO A 394 -0.53 -17.50 -6.07
C PRO A 394 -0.17 -16.88 -7.43
N VAL A 395 0.98 -16.20 -7.56
CA VAL A 395 1.34 -15.36 -8.70
C VAL A 395 2.61 -15.78 -9.42
N VAL A 396 3.46 -16.64 -8.85
CA VAL A 396 4.80 -16.94 -9.42
C VAL A 396 4.78 -18.08 -10.45
N ILE A 397 3.90 -19.08 -10.27
CA ILE A 397 3.89 -20.30 -11.09
C ILE A 397 3.76 -20.01 -12.59
N SER A 398 4.56 -20.69 -13.40
CA SER A 398 4.64 -20.53 -14.85
C SER A 398 4.45 -21.86 -15.57
N ARG A 399 4.08 -21.85 -16.86
CA ARG A 399 4.05 -23.07 -17.67
C ARG A 399 5.44 -23.39 -18.20
N LEU A 400 5.85 -24.66 -18.09
CA LEU A 400 7.08 -25.14 -18.73
C LEU A 400 6.91 -25.17 -20.26
N LYS A 401 7.88 -24.62 -20.99
CA LYS A 401 7.89 -24.59 -22.46
C LYS A 401 8.88 -25.60 -23.05
N ASP A 402 10.06 -25.71 -22.46
CA ASP A 402 11.13 -26.64 -22.83
C ASP A 402 11.46 -27.54 -21.64
N PHE A 403 11.79 -28.81 -21.88
CA PHE A 403 12.40 -29.70 -20.89
C PHE A 403 13.83 -30.10 -21.33
N PRO A 404 14.82 -30.17 -20.42
CA PRO A 404 14.77 -29.73 -19.03
C PRO A 404 14.67 -28.18 -18.91
N PRO A 405 14.23 -27.64 -17.76
CA PRO A 405 14.17 -26.20 -17.54
C PRO A 405 15.49 -25.48 -17.82
N LYS A 406 15.44 -24.36 -18.55
CA LYS A 406 16.61 -23.58 -18.95
C LYS A 406 16.77 -22.34 -18.08
N SER A 407 18.01 -22.02 -17.71
CA SER A 407 18.35 -20.74 -17.10
C SER A 407 18.65 -19.70 -18.18
N ASN A 408 18.43 -18.44 -17.83
CA ASN A 408 18.64 -17.29 -18.69
C ASN A 408 19.71 -16.34 -18.11
N LEU A 409 20.35 -16.74 -17.00
CA LEU A 409 21.54 -16.09 -16.48
C LEU A 409 22.65 -16.08 -17.54
N ASP A 410 23.41 -14.99 -17.58
CA ASP A 410 24.56 -14.85 -18.48
C ASP A 410 25.57 -15.99 -18.26
N SER A 411 25.65 -16.92 -19.21
CA SER A 411 26.51 -18.10 -19.13
C SER A 411 28.00 -17.77 -19.22
N ALA A 412 28.38 -16.58 -19.69
CA ALA A 412 29.78 -16.14 -19.63
C ALA A 412 30.19 -15.71 -18.22
N LYS A 413 29.22 -15.24 -17.40
CA LYS A 413 29.43 -14.84 -16.01
C LYS A 413 29.13 -15.95 -15.00
N TYR A 414 28.12 -16.77 -15.27
CA TYR A 414 27.57 -17.78 -14.35
C TYR A 414 27.75 -19.22 -14.84
N GLY A 415 28.43 -19.47 -15.96
CA GLY A 415 28.62 -20.83 -16.49
C GLY A 415 27.31 -21.52 -16.91
N ASN A 416 27.27 -22.86 -16.87
CA ASN A 416 26.03 -23.59 -17.16
C ASN A 416 25.09 -23.58 -15.94
N GLN A 417 23.90 -23.03 -16.12
CA GLN A 417 22.88 -22.84 -15.08
C GLN A 417 21.55 -23.58 -15.39
N ASN A 418 21.53 -24.35 -16.48
CA ASN A 418 20.37 -25.16 -16.89
C ASN A 418 20.10 -26.30 -15.89
N SER A 419 18.83 -26.68 -15.78
CA SER A 419 18.39 -27.68 -14.80
C SER A 419 18.98 -29.07 -15.07
N SER A 420 19.29 -29.78 -13.98
CA SER A 420 19.79 -31.15 -13.97
C SER A 420 18.68 -32.21 -13.84
N ILE A 421 17.40 -31.80 -13.83
CA ILE A 421 16.26 -32.73 -13.87
C ILE A 421 16.27 -33.50 -15.21
N ARG A 422 15.94 -34.79 -15.17
CA ARG A 422 15.89 -35.70 -16.32
C ARG A 422 14.56 -36.45 -16.34
N GLU A 423 14.17 -36.97 -17.50
CA GLU A 423 12.88 -37.64 -17.71
C GLU A 423 12.69 -38.81 -16.72
N GLY A 424 13.67 -39.72 -16.63
CA GLY A 424 13.68 -40.82 -15.66
C GLY A 424 13.75 -40.43 -14.17
N HIS A 425 13.86 -39.14 -13.80
CA HIS A 425 13.60 -38.69 -12.42
C HIS A 425 12.09 -38.52 -12.16
N ILE A 426 11.32 -38.14 -13.18
CA ILE A 426 9.92 -37.72 -13.04
C ILE A 426 8.92 -38.72 -13.62
N GLU A 427 9.31 -39.53 -14.60
CA GLU A 427 8.51 -40.64 -15.18
C GLU A 427 7.71 -41.47 -14.16
N PRO A 428 8.27 -41.91 -13.00
CA PRO A 428 7.52 -42.68 -12.01
C PRO A 428 6.34 -41.92 -11.37
N HIS A 429 6.38 -40.59 -11.42
CA HIS A 429 5.41 -39.70 -10.79
C HIS A 429 4.42 -39.08 -11.79
N MET A 430 4.64 -39.23 -13.11
CA MET A 430 3.89 -38.60 -14.21
C MET A 430 2.52 -39.22 -14.53
N ASN A 431 1.96 -40.04 -13.62
CA ASN A 431 0.67 -40.73 -13.79
C ASN A 431 0.55 -41.55 -15.11
N GLY A 432 1.67 -41.99 -15.69
CA GLY A 432 1.72 -42.75 -16.95
C GLY A 432 1.76 -41.91 -18.23
N THR A 433 1.83 -40.58 -18.14
CA THR A 433 2.01 -39.67 -19.30
C THR A 433 3.52 -39.45 -19.56
N SER A 434 3.97 -39.38 -20.82
CA SER A 434 5.36 -39.02 -21.11
C SER A 434 5.61 -37.51 -20.94
N VAL A 435 6.89 -37.11 -20.81
CA VAL A 435 7.28 -35.71 -20.70
C VAL A 435 6.88 -34.91 -21.95
N GLN A 436 7.04 -35.50 -23.15
CA GLN A 436 6.67 -34.87 -24.41
C GLN A 436 5.14 -34.67 -24.52
N GLU A 437 4.34 -35.68 -24.22
CA GLU A 437 2.86 -35.55 -24.23
C GLU A 437 2.39 -34.50 -23.23
N ALA A 438 3.01 -34.41 -22.05
CA ALA A 438 2.67 -33.41 -21.04
C ALA A 438 3.10 -31.98 -21.43
N LEU A 439 4.17 -31.80 -22.21
CA LEU A 439 4.53 -30.51 -22.82
C LEU A 439 3.51 -30.12 -23.90
N GLU A 440 3.19 -31.03 -24.82
CA GLU A 440 2.23 -30.80 -25.92
C GLU A 440 0.81 -30.49 -25.40
N GLN A 441 0.38 -31.19 -24.35
CA GLN A 441 -0.89 -30.95 -23.65
C GLN A 441 -0.85 -29.74 -22.70
N ASN A 442 0.28 -29.02 -22.60
CA ASN A 442 0.47 -27.87 -21.71
C ASN A 442 0.29 -28.17 -20.21
N LYS A 443 0.52 -29.42 -19.78
CA LYS A 443 0.31 -29.93 -18.42
C LYS A 443 1.52 -29.78 -17.48
N LEU A 444 2.71 -29.42 -17.97
CA LEU A 444 3.88 -29.18 -17.11
C LEU A 444 4.01 -27.71 -16.68
N PHE A 445 4.16 -27.50 -15.37
CA PHE A 445 4.31 -26.20 -14.73
C PHE A 445 5.56 -26.14 -13.85
N LEU A 446 6.06 -24.93 -13.61
CA LEU A 446 7.33 -24.68 -12.96
C LEU A 446 7.21 -23.49 -11.98
N LEU A 447 7.57 -23.74 -10.73
CA LEU A 447 7.93 -22.71 -9.75
C LEU A 447 9.47 -22.66 -9.70
N ASP A 448 10.06 -21.85 -10.59
CA ASP A 448 11.50 -21.63 -10.68
C ASP A 448 11.88 -20.43 -9.82
N HIS A 449 12.66 -20.63 -8.76
CA HIS A 449 13.30 -19.59 -7.93
C HIS A 449 14.80 -19.43 -8.20
N HIS A 450 15.34 -20.13 -9.20
CA HIS A 450 16.77 -20.30 -9.39
C HIS A 450 17.46 -19.01 -9.86
N ASP A 451 16.97 -18.43 -10.96
CA ASP A 451 17.68 -17.35 -11.65
C ASP A 451 17.75 -16.03 -10.85
N ALA A 452 16.82 -15.79 -9.92
CA ALA A 452 16.85 -14.61 -9.05
C ALA A 452 17.74 -14.81 -7.80
N LEU A 453 17.87 -16.04 -7.29
CA LEU A 453 18.63 -16.34 -6.07
C LEU A 453 20.10 -16.65 -6.35
N MET A 454 20.41 -17.37 -7.44
CA MET A 454 21.78 -17.79 -7.75
C MET A 454 22.81 -16.64 -7.72
N PRO A 455 22.54 -15.43 -8.25
CA PRO A 455 23.46 -14.28 -8.16
C PRO A 455 23.77 -13.75 -6.75
N TYR A 456 23.01 -14.16 -5.73
CA TYR A 456 23.17 -13.77 -4.34
C TYR A 456 23.53 -14.94 -3.41
N LEU A 457 23.38 -16.17 -3.89
CA LEU A 457 23.37 -17.38 -3.08
C LEU A 457 24.68 -17.60 -2.29
N THR A 458 25.83 -17.29 -2.90
CA THR A 458 27.15 -17.30 -2.25
C THR A 458 27.20 -16.37 -1.03
N ARG A 459 26.68 -15.15 -1.16
CA ARG A 459 26.69 -14.10 -0.12
C ARG A 459 25.69 -14.43 0.98
N ILE A 460 24.48 -14.85 0.61
CA ILE A 460 23.44 -15.32 1.52
C ILE A 460 23.95 -16.50 2.37
N ASN A 461 24.59 -17.49 1.75
CA ASN A 461 25.13 -18.67 2.45
C ASN A 461 26.39 -18.38 3.29
N SER A 462 27.01 -17.20 3.19
CA SER A 462 28.03 -16.75 4.15
C SER A 462 27.48 -16.18 5.46
N THR A 463 26.15 -16.03 5.57
CA THR A 463 25.48 -15.64 6.82
C THR A 463 25.12 -16.89 7.67
N ASN A 464 24.27 -16.74 8.68
CA ASN A 464 23.70 -17.88 9.41
C ASN A 464 22.68 -18.68 8.56
N THR A 465 22.17 -18.11 7.47
CA THR A 465 21.36 -18.83 6.47
C THR A 465 22.19 -19.89 5.76
N LYS A 466 21.57 -21.04 5.46
CA LYS A 466 22.07 -22.04 4.49
C LYS A 466 20.88 -22.43 3.62
N THR A 467 20.91 -22.09 2.34
CA THR A 467 19.78 -22.24 1.42
C THR A 467 20.25 -22.56 0.01
N TYR A 468 19.29 -22.82 -0.87
CA TYR A 468 19.49 -23.21 -2.26
C TYR A 468 18.79 -22.24 -3.21
N ALA A 469 19.19 -22.25 -4.48
CA ALA A 469 18.40 -21.77 -5.60
C ALA A 469 17.51 -22.95 -6.04
N THR A 470 16.19 -22.84 -5.88
CA THR A 470 15.28 -23.99 -6.10
C THR A 470 14.49 -23.93 -7.40
N ARG A 471 14.13 -25.09 -7.95
CA ARG A 471 13.05 -25.23 -8.94
C ARG A 471 12.12 -26.37 -8.54
N THR A 472 10.81 -26.12 -8.54
CA THR A 472 9.80 -27.17 -8.35
C THR A 472 9.08 -27.40 -9.67
N LEU A 473 9.11 -28.64 -10.17
CA LEU A 473 8.36 -29.07 -11.35
C LEU A 473 7.03 -29.70 -10.94
N LEU A 474 5.94 -29.35 -11.61
CA LEU A 474 4.58 -29.82 -11.32
C LEU A 474 3.87 -30.35 -12.58
N LEU A 475 2.96 -31.30 -12.37
CA LEU A 475 2.02 -31.82 -13.36
C LEU A 475 0.59 -31.35 -13.04
N LEU A 476 -0.12 -30.85 -14.04
CA LEU A 476 -1.57 -30.66 -14.01
C LEU A 476 -2.27 -32.01 -14.28
N GLN A 477 -3.06 -32.46 -13.32
CA GLN A 477 -3.79 -33.72 -13.37
C GLN A 477 -5.16 -33.56 -14.06
N GLU A 478 -5.75 -34.65 -14.54
CA GLU A 478 -7.07 -34.64 -15.21
C GLU A 478 -8.23 -34.14 -14.32
N ASP A 479 -8.02 -34.05 -13.00
CA ASP A 479 -8.99 -33.53 -12.04
C ASP A 479 -8.81 -32.04 -11.72
N GLY A 480 -7.93 -31.35 -12.45
CA GLY A 480 -7.64 -29.92 -12.31
C GLY A 480 -6.62 -29.57 -11.21
N THR A 481 -6.14 -30.53 -10.42
CA THR A 481 -5.15 -30.29 -9.36
C THR A 481 -3.71 -30.29 -9.90
N LEU A 482 -2.81 -29.61 -9.19
CA LEU A 482 -1.36 -29.72 -9.43
C LEU A 482 -0.75 -30.77 -8.50
N LYS A 483 0.21 -31.53 -9.04
CA LYS A 483 1.02 -32.53 -8.33
C LYS A 483 2.51 -32.21 -8.50
N PRO A 484 3.32 -32.12 -7.43
CA PRO A 484 4.76 -31.94 -7.56
C PRO A 484 5.41 -33.23 -8.11
N LEU A 485 6.39 -33.07 -8.99
CA LEU A 485 7.14 -34.18 -9.63
C LEU A 485 8.58 -34.28 -9.13
N ALA A 486 9.23 -33.13 -8.96
CA ALA A 486 10.61 -33.04 -8.49
C ALA A 486 10.92 -31.64 -7.95
N ILE A 487 11.87 -31.57 -7.02
CA ILE A 487 12.50 -30.33 -6.55
C ILE A 487 14.00 -30.41 -6.86
N GLU A 488 14.49 -29.45 -7.62
CA GLU A 488 15.92 -29.20 -7.81
C GLU A 488 16.40 -28.23 -6.71
N LEU A 489 17.45 -28.62 -5.98
CA LEU A 489 18.17 -27.77 -5.03
C LEU A 489 19.57 -27.48 -5.61
N SER A 490 19.79 -26.26 -6.11
CA SER A 490 21.04 -25.83 -6.73
C SER A 490 21.90 -24.97 -5.80
N LEU A 491 23.22 -25.16 -5.86
CA LEU A 491 24.24 -24.30 -5.26
C LEU A 491 25.20 -23.77 -6.34
N PRO A 492 25.92 -22.66 -6.10
CA PRO A 492 27.02 -22.25 -6.96
C PRO A 492 28.14 -23.30 -6.92
N HIS A 493 28.83 -23.54 -8.03
CA HIS A 493 29.94 -24.49 -8.08
C HIS A 493 31.10 -24.04 -7.16
N ALA A 494 31.74 -24.99 -6.47
CA ALA A 494 32.72 -24.72 -5.41
C ALA A 494 34.02 -24.01 -5.88
N GLN A 495 34.26 -23.94 -7.20
CA GLN A 495 35.38 -23.20 -7.81
C GLN A 495 35.02 -21.73 -8.15
N GLY A 496 33.75 -21.34 -7.99
CA GLY A 496 33.24 -19.99 -8.30
C GLY A 496 32.02 -20.02 -9.21
N GLU A 497 31.22 -18.95 -9.16
CA GLU A 497 29.94 -18.82 -9.88
C GLU A 497 30.05 -19.01 -11.40
N SER A 498 31.19 -18.66 -12.01
CA SER A 498 31.46 -18.84 -13.44
C SER A 498 31.56 -20.30 -13.90
N HIS A 499 31.61 -21.26 -12.98
CA HIS A 499 31.68 -22.69 -13.31
C HIS A 499 30.30 -23.37 -13.39
N GLY A 500 29.20 -22.62 -13.22
CA GLY A 500 27.83 -23.17 -13.23
C GLY A 500 27.28 -23.48 -11.85
N SER A 501 26.19 -24.23 -11.81
CA SER A 501 25.59 -24.75 -10.57
C SER A 501 25.90 -26.23 -10.33
N VAL A 502 25.81 -26.65 -9.07
CA VAL A 502 25.73 -28.05 -8.66
C VAL A 502 24.34 -28.27 -8.09
N SER A 503 23.55 -29.09 -8.78
CA SER A 503 22.18 -29.42 -8.41
C SER A 503 22.06 -30.80 -7.79
N LYS A 504 21.16 -30.95 -6.81
CA LYS A 504 20.59 -32.23 -6.40
C LYS A 504 19.09 -32.24 -6.71
N ILE A 505 18.57 -33.39 -7.12
CA ILE A 505 17.16 -33.56 -7.48
C ILE A 505 16.53 -34.50 -6.45
N PHE A 506 15.39 -34.08 -5.91
CA PHE A 506 14.58 -34.82 -4.96
C PHE A 506 13.20 -35.06 -5.56
N THR A 507 12.60 -36.21 -5.28
CA THR A 507 11.32 -36.66 -5.85
C THR A 507 10.38 -37.14 -4.74
N PRO A 508 9.06 -37.17 -4.96
CA PRO A 508 8.10 -37.57 -3.92
C PRO A 508 8.38 -38.95 -3.31
N SER A 509 8.41 -39.00 -1.98
CA SER A 509 8.40 -40.23 -1.18
C SER A 509 7.53 -40.06 0.07
N GLU A 510 6.88 -41.15 0.46
CA GLU A 510 6.05 -41.26 1.69
C GLU A 510 6.69 -42.17 2.75
N LYS A 511 7.84 -42.77 2.45
CA LYS A 511 8.41 -43.89 3.22
C LYS A 511 9.82 -43.59 3.69
N GLY A 512 10.11 -44.04 4.90
CA GLY A 512 11.46 -44.03 5.46
C GLY A 512 12.07 -42.64 5.55
N VAL A 513 13.40 -42.63 5.58
CA VAL A 513 14.22 -41.42 5.63
C VAL A 513 14.05 -40.55 4.38
N GLU A 514 13.75 -41.19 3.24
CA GLU A 514 13.47 -40.55 1.95
C GLU A 514 12.22 -39.67 1.99
N GLY A 515 11.19 -40.05 2.77
CA GLY A 515 10.00 -39.23 3.00
C GLY A 515 10.34 -37.92 3.73
N THR A 516 11.18 -37.98 4.76
CA THR A 516 11.64 -36.79 5.50
C THR A 516 12.54 -35.91 4.64
N VAL A 517 13.41 -36.50 3.81
CA VAL A 517 14.22 -35.78 2.81
C VAL A 517 13.33 -35.06 1.79
N TRP A 518 12.23 -35.67 1.34
CA TRP A 518 11.25 -34.99 0.47
C TRP A 518 10.56 -33.82 1.16
N GLN A 519 10.13 -33.98 2.42
CA GLN A 519 9.54 -32.89 3.21
C GLN A 519 10.54 -31.74 3.44
N LEU A 520 11.83 -32.04 3.65
CA LEU A 520 12.89 -31.02 3.67
C LEU A 520 13.07 -30.34 2.31
N ALA A 521 13.01 -31.07 1.19
CA ALA A 521 13.09 -30.46 -0.14
C ALA A 521 11.93 -29.46 -0.38
N LYS A 522 10.70 -29.83 0.01
CA LYS A 522 9.55 -28.91 0.02
C LYS A 522 9.79 -27.72 0.96
N ALA A 523 10.37 -27.92 2.14
CA ALA A 523 10.71 -26.83 3.05
C ALA A 523 11.76 -25.86 2.48
N TYR A 524 12.79 -26.33 1.74
CA TYR A 524 13.73 -25.43 1.05
C TYR A 524 13.05 -24.64 -0.08
N ALA A 525 12.17 -25.28 -0.85
CA ALA A 525 11.35 -24.60 -1.86
C ALA A 525 10.40 -23.57 -1.22
N ALA A 526 9.84 -23.87 -0.05
CA ALA A 526 9.00 -22.95 0.72
C ALA A 526 9.80 -21.82 1.42
N VAL A 527 11.07 -22.05 1.81
CA VAL A 527 11.99 -20.98 2.27
C VAL A 527 12.31 -20.03 1.13
N ASN A 528 12.61 -20.58 -0.05
CA ASN A 528 12.69 -19.81 -1.28
C ASN A 528 11.38 -19.02 -1.44
N ASP A 529 10.24 -19.66 -1.65
CA ASP A 529 8.98 -18.99 -1.96
C ASP A 529 8.49 -18.02 -0.88
N SER A 530 8.82 -18.21 0.41
CA SER A 530 8.40 -17.31 1.50
C SER A 530 9.33 -16.10 1.66
N GLY A 531 10.64 -16.25 1.49
CA GLY A 531 11.52 -15.09 1.32
C GLY A 531 11.22 -14.37 0.00
N TYR A 532 10.89 -15.14 -1.04
CA TYR A 532 10.44 -14.70 -2.37
C TYR A 532 9.02 -14.11 -2.36
N HIS A 533 8.25 -14.33 -1.30
CA HIS A 533 7.00 -13.63 -1.03
C HIS A 533 7.26 -12.34 -0.24
N GLN A 534 7.93 -12.42 0.92
CA GLN A 534 8.03 -11.30 1.84
C GLN A 534 8.79 -10.11 1.27
N LEU A 535 10.05 -10.32 0.85
CA LEU A 535 10.83 -9.27 0.19
C LEU A 535 10.30 -8.89 -1.19
N ILE A 536 9.47 -9.79 -1.72
CA ILE A 536 9.29 -9.94 -3.14
C ILE A 536 7.76 -10.06 -3.41
N SER A 537 7.01 -11.17 -3.48
CA SER A 537 5.58 -11.09 -3.91
C SER A 537 4.64 -10.14 -3.15
N HIS A 538 4.99 -9.75 -1.92
CA HIS A 538 4.27 -8.78 -1.11
C HIS A 538 4.91 -7.39 -1.16
N TRP A 539 6.21 -7.26 -0.90
CA TRP A 539 6.90 -5.97 -0.97
C TRP A 539 7.15 -5.52 -2.44
N TYR A 540 7.52 -6.45 -3.35
CA TYR A 540 8.14 -6.21 -4.68
C TYR A 540 8.53 -7.44 -5.66
N ASN A 541 7.72 -8.23 -6.49
CA ASN A 541 8.23 -9.41 -7.34
C ASN A 541 7.54 -10.19 -8.54
N ARG A 542 8.32 -10.90 -9.41
CA ARG A 542 8.43 -12.41 -9.64
C ARG A 542 9.78 -12.80 -10.35
N LEU A 543 10.05 -14.11 -10.58
CA LEU A 543 11.00 -14.66 -11.61
C LEU A 543 10.29 -14.77 -12.98
N CYS A 544 10.94 -14.85 -14.13
CA CYS A 544 12.29 -15.30 -14.49
C CYS A 544 12.89 -14.29 -15.51
N TYR A 545 13.68 -14.66 -16.52
CA TYR A 545 13.80 -13.77 -17.71
C TYR A 545 12.49 -13.69 -18.55
N CYS A 546 11.46 -14.43 -18.13
CA CYS A 546 10.06 -14.03 -18.32
C CYS A 546 9.38 -13.81 -16.94
N PHE A 547 9.22 -12.57 -16.42
CA PHE A 547 9.78 -11.25 -16.84
C PHE A 547 10.66 -10.53 -15.77
N CYS A 548 10.27 -9.98 -14.61
CA CYS A 548 9.03 -9.40 -14.00
C CYS A 548 9.39 -8.94 -12.51
N ARG A 549 8.59 -8.50 -11.51
CA ARG A 549 7.19 -7.97 -11.36
C ARG A 549 6.82 -7.22 -10.03
N LEU A 550 7.60 -6.21 -9.66
CA LEU A 550 7.62 -5.58 -8.33
C LEU A 550 6.53 -4.53 -8.05
N GLN A 551 5.47 -4.87 -7.29
CA GLN A 551 4.14 -4.33 -7.60
C GLN A 551 3.51 -3.28 -6.66
N THR A 552 3.39 -3.52 -5.35
CA THR A 552 2.46 -2.76 -4.51
C THR A 552 3.14 -1.56 -3.82
N HIS A 553 3.66 -1.73 -2.61
CA HIS A 553 4.21 -0.68 -1.73
C HIS A 553 5.16 0.30 -2.45
N ALA A 554 6.31 -0.19 -2.92
CA ALA A 554 7.36 0.69 -3.43
C ALA A 554 7.08 1.22 -4.85
N VAL A 555 6.19 0.58 -5.63
CA VAL A 555 5.80 1.07 -6.96
C VAL A 555 4.71 2.13 -6.89
N ILE A 556 3.73 1.98 -5.99
CA ILE A 556 2.60 2.92 -5.94
C ILE A 556 3.00 4.28 -5.33
N GLU A 557 3.94 4.33 -4.37
CA GLU A 557 4.42 5.57 -3.72
C GLU A 557 4.84 6.68 -4.73
N PRO A 558 5.60 6.39 -5.82
CA PRO A 558 5.80 7.28 -6.96
C PRO A 558 4.53 7.88 -7.57
N PHE A 559 3.46 7.10 -7.76
CA PHE A 559 2.18 7.56 -8.32
C PHE A 559 1.45 8.48 -7.34
N ILE A 560 1.53 8.22 -6.03
CA ILE A 560 0.95 9.10 -4.99
C ILE A 560 1.64 10.46 -5.03
N ILE A 561 2.98 10.46 -5.10
CA ILE A 561 3.79 11.68 -5.14
C ILE A 561 3.51 12.44 -6.44
N ALA A 562 3.55 11.81 -7.60
CA ALA A 562 3.25 12.45 -8.89
C ALA A 562 1.83 13.04 -8.92
N SER A 563 0.83 12.29 -8.43
CA SER A 563 -0.58 12.71 -8.47
C SER A 563 -0.82 13.95 -7.61
N ASN A 564 -0.30 13.97 -6.37
CA ASN A 564 -0.41 15.14 -5.49
C ASN A 564 0.44 16.34 -5.95
N ARG A 565 1.44 16.13 -6.81
CA ARG A 565 2.30 17.21 -7.36
C ARG A 565 1.74 17.85 -8.63
N GLN A 566 1.07 17.07 -9.48
CA GLN A 566 0.74 17.48 -10.85
C GLN A 566 -0.75 17.45 -11.17
N LEU A 567 -1.58 16.69 -10.45
CA LEU A 567 -3.03 16.65 -10.63
C LEU A 567 -3.73 17.41 -9.51
N SER A 568 -4.56 18.40 -9.83
CA SER A 568 -5.31 19.15 -8.82
C SER A 568 -6.38 18.32 -8.12
N VAL A 569 -6.79 18.67 -6.90
CA VAL A 569 -7.87 17.99 -6.15
C VAL A 569 -9.26 18.05 -6.84
N VAL A 570 -9.42 18.94 -7.83
CA VAL A 570 -10.59 19.02 -8.72
C VAL A 570 -10.41 18.23 -10.04
N HIS A 571 -9.21 17.72 -10.33
CA HIS A 571 -8.93 16.96 -11.53
C HIS A 571 -9.65 15.60 -11.51
N PRO A 572 -10.34 15.18 -12.61
CA PRO A 572 -11.04 13.90 -12.64
C PRO A 572 -10.17 12.70 -12.26
N ILE A 573 -8.97 12.58 -12.86
CA ILE A 573 -8.06 11.47 -12.55
C ILE A 573 -7.51 11.51 -11.10
N TYR A 574 -7.40 12.68 -10.47
CA TYR A 574 -7.11 12.75 -9.03
C TYR A 574 -8.28 12.18 -8.23
N LYS A 575 -9.51 12.60 -8.53
CA LYS A 575 -10.74 12.07 -7.89
C LYS A 575 -10.93 10.57 -8.13
N LEU A 576 -10.47 10.03 -9.26
CA LEU A 576 -10.47 8.60 -9.54
C LEU A 576 -9.46 7.88 -8.63
N LEU A 577 -8.18 8.26 -8.69
CA LEU A 577 -7.08 7.50 -8.12
C LEU A 577 -6.84 7.74 -6.61
N HIS A 578 -7.16 8.92 -6.07
CA HIS A 578 -6.80 9.29 -4.69
C HIS A 578 -7.26 8.28 -3.60
N PRO A 579 -8.47 7.69 -3.62
CA PRO A 579 -8.85 6.66 -2.64
C PRO A 579 -7.96 5.43 -2.66
N HIS A 580 -7.32 5.14 -3.79
CA HIS A 580 -6.39 4.02 -4.00
C HIS A 580 -4.97 4.33 -3.53
N PHE A 581 -4.73 5.51 -2.96
CA PHE A 581 -3.45 5.93 -2.39
C PHE A 581 -3.47 6.08 -0.85
N ARG A 582 -4.66 5.95 -0.23
CA ARG A 582 -4.86 6.15 1.21
C ARG A 582 -3.87 5.32 2.05
N ASP A 583 -3.34 5.93 3.12
CA ASP A 583 -2.46 5.34 4.14
C ASP A 583 -1.08 4.86 3.62
N THR A 584 -0.90 4.65 2.32
CA THR A 584 0.25 3.95 1.73
C THR A 584 1.60 4.64 1.97
N MET A 585 1.68 5.97 1.82
CA MET A 585 2.94 6.68 2.12
C MET A 585 3.36 6.49 3.58
N ASN A 586 2.40 6.43 4.51
CA ASN A 586 2.68 6.30 5.94
C ASN A 586 3.09 4.88 6.33
N ILE A 587 2.46 3.82 5.80
CA ILE A 587 2.93 2.44 6.03
C ILE A 587 4.32 2.22 5.41
N ASN A 588 4.59 2.74 4.22
CA ASN A 588 5.91 2.66 3.59
C ASN A 588 6.98 3.38 4.41
N ALA A 589 6.68 4.58 4.94
CA ALA A 589 7.61 5.32 5.78
C ALA A 589 7.89 4.60 7.11
N LEU A 590 6.87 4.01 7.75
CA LEU A 590 7.05 3.16 8.93
C LEU A 590 7.91 1.93 8.59
N ALA A 591 7.68 1.27 7.46
CA ALA A 591 8.45 0.12 7.02
C ALA A 591 9.93 0.46 6.74
N ARG A 592 10.25 1.62 6.15
CA ARG A 592 11.63 2.14 6.05
C ARG A 592 12.29 2.42 7.41
N HIS A 593 11.48 2.63 8.47
CA HIS A 593 11.96 2.94 9.82
C HIS A 593 12.08 1.71 10.74
N VAL A 594 11.26 0.66 10.59
CA VAL A 594 11.30 -0.53 11.49
C VAL A 594 11.42 -1.90 10.81
N LEU A 595 10.98 -2.05 9.55
CA LEU A 595 10.85 -3.35 8.88
C LEU A 595 12.06 -3.66 8.00
N ILE A 596 12.30 -2.83 6.98
CA ILE A 596 13.24 -3.09 5.87
C ILE A 596 14.59 -2.35 5.99
N ASN A 597 14.87 -1.78 7.16
CA ASN A 597 16.14 -1.12 7.44
C ASN A 597 17.24 -2.10 7.84
N SER A 598 18.47 -1.61 7.87
CA SER A 598 19.60 -2.28 8.52
C SER A 598 19.23 -2.74 9.92
N ASP A 599 19.38 -4.03 10.17
CA ASP A 599 19.10 -4.70 11.45
C ASP A 599 17.62 -4.57 11.89
N GLY A 600 16.72 -4.27 10.95
CA GLY A 600 15.27 -4.24 11.10
C GLY A 600 14.65 -5.63 11.15
N VAL A 601 13.32 -5.72 11.25
CA VAL A 601 12.68 -7.03 11.46
C VAL A 601 12.87 -7.96 10.26
N LEU A 602 12.72 -7.47 9.03
CA LEU A 602 12.83 -8.30 7.83
C LEU A 602 14.23 -8.92 7.70
N GLU A 603 15.29 -8.13 7.87
CA GLU A 603 16.67 -8.65 7.78
C GLU A 603 17.02 -9.70 8.85
N ARG A 604 16.19 -9.81 9.90
CA ARG A 604 16.30 -10.80 10.96
C ARG A 604 15.42 -12.03 10.75
N THR A 605 14.36 -11.96 9.93
CA THR A 605 13.34 -13.02 9.82
C THR A 605 13.27 -13.72 8.48
N VAL A 606 13.89 -13.20 7.40
CA VAL A 606 13.92 -13.87 6.08
C VAL A 606 15.34 -14.19 5.58
N PHE A 607 15.45 -15.26 4.80
CA PHE A 607 16.72 -15.89 4.44
C PHE A 607 17.79 -14.97 3.81
N PRO A 608 17.49 -13.93 2.98
CA PRO A 608 18.52 -13.07 2.40
C PRO A 608 19.22 -12.12 3.40
N SER A 609 18.64 -11.93 4.59
CA SER A 609 19.15 -11.04 5.65
C SER A 609 19.59 -9.67 5.09
N ARG A 610 20.81 -9.20 5.39
CA ARG A 610 21.36 -7.90 4.93
C ARG A 610 21.39 -7.66 3.41
N TYR A 611 21.18 -8.70 2.59
CA TYR A 611 21.13 -8.61 1.12
C TYR A 611 19.70 -8.50 0.57
N ALA A 612 18.70 -8.52 1.45
CA ALA A 612 17.29 -8.30 1.19
C ALA A 612 16.99 -7.22 0.13
N MET A 613 17.30 -5.96 0.46
CA MET A 613 16.82 -4.82 -0.30
C MET A 613 17.58 -4.61 -1.61
N GLU A 614 18.88 -4.89 -1.64
CA GLU A 614 19.68 -4.88 -2.88
C GLU A 614 19.26 -5.99 -3.86
N MET A 615 18.81 -7.16 -3.38
CA MET A 615 18.26 -8.21 -4.24
C MET A 615 16.96 -7.75 -4.92
N SER A 616 16.06 -7.07 -4.20
CA SER A 616 14.86 -6.47 -4.79
C SER A 616 15.18 -5.40 -5.85
N SER A 617 16.27 -4.64 -5.68
CA SER A 617 16.73 -3.63 -6.64
C SER A 617 17.39 -4.23 -7.88
N SER A 618 17.98 -5.42 -7.79
CA SER A 618 18.45 -6.15 -8.98
C SER A 618 17.28 -6.62 -9.84
N ILE A 619 16.23 -7.19 -9.22
CA ILE A 619 15.04 -7.69 -9.93
C ILE A 619 14.22 -6.52 -10.53
N TYR A 620 14.28 -5.30 -9.94
CA TYR A 620 13.66 -4.09 -10.51
C TYR A 620 14.06 -3.80 -11.96
N LYS A 621 15.23 -4.24 -12.40
CA LYS A 621 15.71 -4.10 -13.79
C LYS A 621 14.82 -4.78 -14.82
N SER A 622 14.03 -5.78 -14.42
CA SER A 622 13.11 -6.51 -15.30
C SER A 622 11.63 -6.16 -15.06
N TRP A 623 11.36 -5.07 -14.35
CA TRP A 623 10.02 -4.55 -14.11
C TRP A 623 9.43 -3.90 -15.37
N VAL A 624 8.15 -4.15 -15.65
CA VAL A 624 7.45 -3.63 -16.84
C VAL A 624 6.03 -3.18 -16.45
N PHE A 625 5.67 -1.92 -16.69
CA PHE A 625 4.37 -1.37 -16.27
C PHE A 625 3.16 -1.96 -17.02
N THR A 626 3.30 -2.40 -18.26
CA THR A 626 2.14 -2.82 -19.07
C THR A 626 1.61 -4.22 -18.73
N ASP A 627 2.46 -5.21 -18.49
CA ASP A 627 1.97 -6.52 -18.01
C ASP A 627 1.46 -6.52 -16.54
N GLN A 628 1.30 -5.34 -15.93
CA GLN A 628 0.60 -5.18 -14.64
C GLN A 628 -0.93 -5.23 -14.81
N ALA A 629 -1.41 -5.31 -16.04
CA ALA A 629 -2.71 -5.89 -16.34
C ALA A 629 -2.69 -7.41 -16.07
N LEU A 630 -3.61 -7.90 -15.23
CA LEU A 630 -3.70 -9.33 -14.88
C LEU A 630 -3.75 -10.27 -16.11
N PRO A 631 -4.53 -9.99 -17.19
CA PRO A 631 -4.51 -10.81 -18.40
C PRO A 631 -3.10 -10.96 -19.00
N MET A 632 -2.32 -9.88 -19.03
CA MET A 632 -0.96 -9.86 -19.58
C MET A 632 0.06 -10.59 -18.69
N ASP A 633 -0.12 -10.57 -17.36
CA ASP A 633 0.69 -11.41 -16.45
C ASP A 633 0.45 -12.90 -16.70
N LEU A 634 -0.83 -13.31 -16.79
CA LEU A 634 -1.24 -14.69 -17.03
C LEU A 634 -0.73 -15.21 -18.39
N LEU A 635 -0.78 -14.35 -19.42
CA LEU A 635 -0.20 -14.64 -20.75
C LEU A 635 1.32 -14.80 -20.71
N LYS A 636 2.12 -13.88 -20.15
CA LYS A 636 3.59 -14.03 -20.18
C LYS A 636 4.10 -15.15 -19.27
N ARG A 637 3.40 -15.47 -18.16
CA ARG A 637 3.66 -16.71 -17.39
C ARG A 637 3.27 -17.98 -18.15
N GLY A 638 2.52 -17.86 -19.24
CA GLY A 638 2.04 -18.98 -20.05
C GLY A 638 1.00 -19.85 -19.36
N VAL A 639 0.39 -19.35 -18.26
CA VAL A 639 -0.71 -20.02 -17.54
C VAL A 639 -2.08 -19.72 -18.15
N ALA A 640 -2.12 -18.81 -19.12
CA ALA A 640 -3.23 -18.53 -20.01
C ALA A 640 -2.75 -18.44 -21.47
N VAL A 641 -3.68 -18.52 -22.40
CA VAL A 641 -3.52 -18.24 -23.84
C VAL A 641 -4.51 -17.16 -24.27
N GLU A 642 -4.24 -16.50 -25.40
CA GLU A 642 -5.15 -15.50 -25.97
C GLU A 642 -6.45 -16.18 -26.42
N ASP A 643 -7.58 -15.60 -26.04
CA ASP A 643 -8.91 -16.05 -26.46
C ASP A 643 -9.82 -14.82 -26.67
N PRO A 644 -9.90 -14.29 -27.90
CA PRO A 644 -10.76 -13.15 -28.24
C PRO A 644 -12.26 -13.41 -28.07
N SER A 645 -12.69 -14.64 -27.71
CA SER A 645 -14.09 -14.95 -27.40
C SER A 645 -14.44 -14.84 -25.91
N SER A 646 -13.44 -14.63 -25.03
CA SER A 646 -13.65 -14.39 -23.59
C SER A 646 -13.68 -12.88 -23.27
N ASP A 647 -14.46 -12.48 -22.26
CA ASP A 647 -14.63 -11.08 -21.85
C ASP A 647 -13.32 -10.37 -21.46
N ASN A 648 -12.28 -11.14 -21.11
CA ASN A 648 -10.96 -10.66 -20.73
C ASN A 648 -9.88 -10.89 -21.81
N GLY A 649 -10.24 -11.43 -22.98
CA GLY A 649 -9.31 -11.73 -24.07
C GLY A 649 -8.36 -12.92 -23.82
N VAL A 650 -8.59 -13.68 -22.75
CA VAL A 650 -7.70 -14.78 -22.31
C VAL A 650 -8.48 -16.01 -21.86
N LYS A 651 -7.90 -17.19 -22.07
CA LYS A 651 -8.36 -18.47 -21.51
C LYS A 651 -7.27 -19.09 -20.65
N LEU A 652 -7.61 -19.47 -19.42
CA LEU A 652 -6.70 -20.16 -18.50
C LEU A 652 -6.40 -21.58 -18.97
N LEU A 653 -5.17 -22.06 -18.72
CA LEU A 653 -4.77 -23.46 -18.92
C LEU A 653 -5.00 -24.32 -17.68
N ILE A 654 -5.07 -23.69 -16.51
CA ILE A 654 -5.57 -24.30 -15.27
C ILE A 654 -6.95 -23.68 -15.02
N GLU A 655 -8.02 -24.42 -15.34
CA GLU A 655 -9.39 -23.88 -15.30
C GLU A 655 -9.82 -23.49 -13.87
N ASP A 656 -9.48 -24.31 -12.86
CA ASP A 656 -9.65 -23.96 -11.45
C ASP A 656 -8.35 -23.38 -10.85
N TYR A 657 -7.99 -22.17 -11.27
CA TYR A 657 -6.90 -21.38 -10.66
C TYR A 657 -7.51 -20.22 -9.87
N PRO A 658 -7.74 -20.35 -8.54
CA PRO A 658 -8.61 -19.43 -7.81
C PRO A 658 -8.22 -17.96 -7.88
N PHE A 659 -6.93 -17.63 -7.70
CA PHE A 659 -6.44 -16.26 -7.89
C PHE A 659 -6.73 -15.69 -9.29
N ALA A 660 -6.49 -16.49 -10.35
CA ALA A 660 -6.64 -16.03 -11.72
C ALA A 660 -8.12 -15.88 -12.11
N VAL A 661 -8.96 -16.87 -11.79
CA VAL A 661 -10.40 -16.86 -12.12
C VAL A 661 -11.10 -15.70 -11.40
N ASP A 662 -10.82 -15.51 -10.11
CA ASP A 662 -11.51 -14.50 -9.30
C ASP A 662 -10.93 -13.11 -9.58
N GLY A 663 -9.62 -13.03 -9.81
CA GLY A 663 -8.93 -11.80 -10.20
C GLY A 663 -9.37 -11.26 -11.56
N LEU A 664 -9.69 -12.12 -12.53
CA LEU A 664 -10.19 -11.69 -13.86
C LEU A 664 -11.60 -11.09 -13.80
N GLU A 665 -12.44 -11.49 -12.86
CA GLU A 665 -13.72 -10.85 -12.57
C GLU A 665 -13.51 -9.45 -11.97
N ILE A 666 -12.64 -9.32 -10.97
CA ILE A 666 -12.32 -8.05 -10.31
C ILE A 666 -11.64 -7.07 -11.30
N TRP A 667 -10.69 -7.56 -12.10
CA TRP A 667 -10.02 -6.80 -13.16
C TRP A 667 -11.02 -6.24 -14.17
N SER A 668 -11.97 -7.07 -14.65
CA SER A 668 -13.01 -6.63 -15.58
C SER A 668 -13.93 -5.57 -14.97
N ALA A 669 -14.32 -5.72 -13.70
CA ALA A 669 -15.12 -4.72 -12.98
C ALA A 669 -14.37 -3.38 -12.84
N ILE A 670 -13.08 -3.40 -12.48
CA ILE A 670 -12.24 -2.19 -12.39
C ILE A 670 -12.10 -1.54 -13.78
N LYS A 671 -11.81 -2.33 -14.82
CA LYS A 671 -11.66 -1.83 -16.20
C LYS A 671 -12.95 -1.15 -16.69
N THR A 672 -14.10 -1.78 -16.45
CA THR A 672 -15.42 -1.22 -16.80
C THR A 672 -15.66 0.12 -16.09
N TRP A 673 -15.41 0.17 -14.78
CA TRP A 673 -15.52 1.41 -13.98
C TRP A 673 -14.63 2.53 -14.51
N VAL A 674 -13.35 2.25 -14.80
CA VAL A 674 -12.40 3.23 -15.32
C VAL A 674 -12.80 3.68 -16.74
N THR A 675 -13.22 2.76 -17.62
CA THR A 675 -13.67 3.09 -18.97
C THR A 675 -14.95 3.96 -18.96
N GLU A 676 -15.93 3.65 -18.11
CA GLU A 676 -17.09 4.52 -17.92
C GLU A 676 -16.67 5.90 -17.39
N TYR A 677 -15.94 5.95 -16.27
CA TYR A 677 -15.54 7.20 -15.61
C TYR A 677 -14.72 8.11 -16.53
N CYS A 678 -13.67 7.60 -17.18
CA CYS A 678 -12.82 8.39 -18.06
C CYS A 678 -13.58 8.87 -19.31
N SER A 679 -14.61 8.16 -19.78
CA SER A 679 -15.45 8.58 -20.91
C SER A 679 -16.39 9.74 -20.59
N ILE A 680 -16.62 10.05 -19.31
CA ILE A 680 -17.41 11.21 -18.88
C ILE A 680 -16.63 12.51 -19.16
N TYR A 681 -15.31 12.50 -18.97
CA TYR A 681 -14.45 13.70 -19.13
C TYR A 681 -13.65 13.70 -20.44
N TYR A 682 -12.98 12.59 -20.77
CA TYR A 682 -12.15 12.47 -21.97
C TYR A 682 -12.98 11.94 -23.14
N LYS A 683 -13.49 12.85 -23.98
CA LYS A 683 -14.37 12.52 -25.12
C LYS A 683 -13.61 12.04 -26.37
N ASN A 684 -12.32 12.37 -26.50
CA ASN A 684 -11.43 11.90 -27.56
C ASN A 684 -9.96 12.03 -27.11
N ASP A 685 -9.03 11.46 -27.87
CA ASP A 685 -7.60 11.41 -27.53
C ASP A 685 -6.97 12.81 -27.44
N ARG A 686 -7.44 13.76 -28.25
CA ARG A 686 -6.98 15.15 -28.19
C ARG A 686 -7.26 15.78 -26.83
N THR A 687 -8.33 15.39 -26.12
CA THR A 687 -8.56 15.83 -24.73
C THR A 687 -7.38 15.45 -23.84
N VAL A 688 -6.90 14.20 -23.92
CA VAL A 688 -5.74 13.69 -23.15
C VAL A 688 -4.44 14.39 -23.56
N GLN A 689 -4.23 14.60 -24.87
CA GLN A 689 -3.04 15.29 -25.41
C GLN A 689 -2.97 16.76 -24.98
N THR A 690 -4.11 17.44 -24.83
CA THR A 690 -4.18 18.84 -24.38
C THR A 690 -4.26 19.01 -22.85
N ASP A 691 -4.35 17.91 -22.09
CA ASP A 691 -4.42 17.93 -20.64
C ASP A 691 -3.02 18.13 -20.04
N THR A 692 -2.67 19.37 -19.75
CA THR A 692 -1.36 19.75 -19.23
C THR A 692 -1.03 19.14 -17.86
N GLU A 693 -2.03 18.79 -17.06
CA GLU A 693 -1.81 18.13 -15.77
C GLU A 693 -1.49 16.64 -15.99
N ILE A 694 -2.23 15.93 -16.85
CA ILE A 694 -1.93 14.53 -17.21
C ILE A 694 -0.58 14.38 -17.91
N GLN A 695 -0.23 15.26 -18.86
CA GLN A 695 1.08 15.19 -19.54
C GLN A 695 2.23 15.46 -18.56
N SER A 696 2.06 16.37 -17.60
CA SER A 696 3.07 16.66 -16.56
C SER A 696 3.19 15.53 -15.53
N TRP A 697 2.06 15.00 -15.07
CA TRP A 697 1.94 13.85 -14.15
C TRP A 697 2.67 12.63 -14.68
N TRP A 698 2.36 12.23 -15.92
CA TRP A 698 2.94 11.04 -16.54
C TRP A 698 4.44 11.22 -16.85
N THR A 699 4.84 12.42 -17.28
CA THR A 699 6.26 12.74 -17.52
C THR A 699 7.05 12.66 -16.22
N GLU A 700 6.63 13.35 -15.16
CA GLU A 700 7.35 13.37 -13.88
C GLU A 700 7.38 11.99 -13.21
N LEU A 701 6.28 11.23 -13.27
CA LEU A 701 6.25 9.85 -12.81
C LEU A 701 7.32 9.00 -13.50
N ARG A 702 7.44 9.11 -14.84
CA ARG A 702 8.41 8.31 -15.61
C ARG A 702 9.85 8.78 -15.43
N THR A 703 10.13 10.09 -15.47
CA THR A 703 11.51 10.62 -15.42
C THR A 703 12.08 10.76 -14.02
N GLU A 704 11.24 11.04 -13.02
CA GLU A 704 11.66 11.14 -11.61
C GLU A 704 11.26 9.89 -10.82
N GLY A 705 9.96 9.60 -10.72
CA GLY A 705 9.39 8.57 -9.85
C GLY A 705 9.89 7.15 -10.12
N HIS A 706 9.97 6.78 -11.41
CA HIS A 706 10.58 5.56 -11.93
C HIS A 706 11.83 5.86 -12.77
N GLY A 707 12.51 6.97 -12.48
CA GLY A 707 13.54 7.57 -13.34
C GLY A 707 14.68 6.68 -13.82
N ASP A 708 14.99 5.59 -13.10
CA ASP A 708 16.07 4.67 -13.47
C ASP A 708 15.70 3.74 -14.64
N ILE A 709 14.41 3.64 -15.00
CA ILE A 709 13.88 2.86 -16.13
C ILE A 709 13.06 3.74 -17.09
N GLN A 710 13.30 5.06 -17.09
CA GLN A 710 12.53 6.04 -17.86
C GLN A 710 12.61 5.88 -19.39
N HIS A 711 13.69 5.24 -19.87
CA HIS A 711 14.01 5.06 -21.29
C HIS A 711 13.42 3.78 -21.89
N GLU A 712 12.77 2.95 -21.08
CA GLU A 712 12.15 1.71 -21.52
C GLU A 712 11.02 1.95 -22.53
N SER A 713 10.94 1.11 -23.56
CA SER A 713 10.02 1.30 -24.70
C SER A 713 8.58 0.88 -24.42
N TRP A 714 8.34 0.15 -23.32
CA TRP A 714 7.01 -0.36 -22.93
C TRP A 714 6.18 0.64 -22.11
N TRP A 715 6.70 1.82 -21.76
CA TRP A 715 5.91 2.85 -21.09
C TRP A 715 4.82 3.39 -22.03
N PRO A 716 3.54 3.41 -21.61
CA PRO A 716 2.47 4.11 -22.33
C PRO A 716 2.87 5.53 -22.76
N SER A 717 2.40 5.94 -23.93
CA SER A 717 2.69 7.26 -24.50
C SER A 717 1.91 8.39 -23.82
N MET A 718 0.79 8.05 -23.19
CA MET A 718 -0.22 8.97 -22.63
C MET A 718 -0.80 9.93 -23.68
N GLN A 719 -0.88 9.49 -24.94
CA GLN A 719 -1.44 10.27 -26.05
C GLN A 719 -2.85 9.84 -26.49
N THR A 720 -3.42 8.80 -25.88
CA THR A 720 -4.75 8.27 -26.20
C THR A 720 -5.63 8.11 -24.94
N ARG A 721 -6.94 7.93 -25.15
CA ARG A 721 -7.86 7.53 -24.07
C ARG A 721 -7.55 6.13 -23.54
N ASP A 722 -7.11 5.23 -24.40
CA ASP A 722 -6.84 3.84 -24.03
C ASP A 722 -5.57 3.74 -23.16
N ASP A 723 -4.51 4.48 -23.51
CA ASP A 723 -3.30 4.65 -22.67
C ASP A 723 -3.68 5.09 -21.24
N LEU A 724 -4.59 6.07 -21.11
CA LEU A 724 -5.03 6.62 -19.82
C LEU A 724 -5.93 5.62 -19.05
N MET A 725 -6.87 4.97 -19.74
CA MET A 725 -7.79 4.00 -19.14
C MET A 725 -7.05 2.74 -18.67
N GLU A 726 -6.15 2.19 -19.49
CA GLU A 726 -5.34 1.04 -19.10
C GLU A 726 -4.40 1.40 -17.93
N THR A 727 -3.71 2.53 -18.02
CA THR A 727 -2.87 3.04 -16.92
C THR A 727 -3.65 3.16 -15.60
N CYS A 728 -4.84 3.77 -15.63
CA CYS A 728 -5.67 3.91 -14.43
C CYS A 728 -6.21 2.56 -13.92
N THR A 729 -6.57 1.64 -14.81
CA THR A 729 -7.01 0.26 -14.46
C THR A 729 -5.89 -0.49 -13.76
N ILE A 730 -4.67 -0.41 -14.30
CA ILE A 730 -3.45 -0.99 -13.72
C ILE A 730 -3.17 -0.44 -12.32
N ILE A 731 -3.18 0.89 -12.15
CA ILE A 731 -2.91 1.55 -10.86
C ILE A 731 -3.90 1.07 -9.79
N ILE A 732 -5.20 0.99 -10.13
CA ILE A 732 -6.24 0.55 -9.19
C ILE A 732 -6.11 -0.94 -8.88
N TRP A 733 -5.86 -1.79 -9.89
CA TRP A 733 -5.62 -3.24 -9.70
C TRP A 733 -4.44 -3.53 -8.77
N ILE A 734 -3.30 -2.85 -9.00
CA ILE A 734 -2.10 -2.93 -8.16
C ILE A 734 -2.45 -2.55 -6.71
N ALA A 735 -3.09 -1.39 -6.53
CA ALA A 735 -3.30 -0.81 -5.21
C ALA A 735 -4.35 -1.55 -4.37
N SER A 736 -5.29 -2.26 -5.00
CA SER A 736 -6.41 -2.92 -4.34
C SER A 736 -6.32 -4.45 -4.38
N ALA A 737 -6.87 -5.07 -5.42
CA ALA A 737 -7.08 -6.51 -5.53
C ALA A 737 -5.79 -7.32 -5.51
N LEU A 738 -4.75 -6.86 -6.21
CA LEU A 738 -3.45 -7.53 -6.19
C LEU A 738 -2.82 -7.48 -4.79
N HIS A 739 -2.84 -6.31 -4.14
CA HIS A 739 -2.33 -6.16 -2.78
C HIS A 739 -3.05 -7.09 -1.81
N ALA A 740 -4.39 -7.10 -1.85
CA ALA A 740 -5.19 -7.98 -1.01
C ALA A 740 -4.85 -9.47 -1.19
N ALA A 741 -4.67 -9.91 -2.44
CA ALA A 741 -4.35 -11.29 -2.79
C ALA A 741 -2.97 -11.78 -2.28
N VAL A 742 -2.01 -10.89 -2.03
CA VAL A 742 -0.68 -11.23 -1.51
C VAL A 742 -0.45 -10.83 -0.04
N ASN A 743 -1.31 -9.98 0.53
CA ASN A 743 -1.16 -9.47 1.90
C ASN A 743 -2.01 -10.24 2.94
N PHE A 744 -3.33 -10.30 2.79
CA PHE A 744 -4.22 -10.83 3.84
C PHE A 744 -4.15 -12.36 4.00
N GLY A 745 -3.46 -13.06 3.09
CA GLY A 745 -3.14 -14.47 3.22
C GLY A 745 -1.95 -14.78 4.15
N GLN A 746 -1.19 -13.77 4.59
CA GLN A 746 0.06 -14.03 5.33
C GLN A 746 -0.20 -14.77 6.64
N TYR A 747 -1.08 -14.29 7.52
CA TYR A 747 -1.38 -15.02 8.76
C TYR A 747 -2.16 -16.33 8.53
N PRO A 748 -3.20 -16.39 7.67
CA PRO A 748 -3.91 -17.64 7.35
C PRO A 748 -3.01 -18.81 6.93
N TYR A 749 -2.00 -18.57 6.09
CA TYR A 749 -1.12 -19.62 5.53
C TYR A 749 0.27 -19.69 6.20
N ALA A 750 0.90 -18.54 6.45
CA ALA A 750 2.25 -18.44 7.03
C ALA A 750 2.28 -18.17 8.54
N GLY A 751 1.12 -18.00 9.19
CA GLY A 751 1.03 -17.93 10.66
C GLY A 751 1.57 -19.18 11.36
N PHE A 752 1.78 -20.29 10.63
CA PHE A 752 2.47 -21.50 11.07
C PHE A 752 3.74 -21.74 10.22
N LEU A 753 4.91 -21.43 10.82
CA LEU A 753 6.20 -21.45 10.12
C LEU A 753 6.64 -22.79 9.51
N PRO A 754 6.26 -23.98 10.01
CA PRO A 754 6.56 -25.23 9.32
C PRO A 754 5.94 -25.35 7.91
N ASN A 755 4.79 -24.72 7.66
CA ASN A 755 4.18 -24.65 6.33
C ASN A 755 4.91 -23.64 5.42
N ARG A 756 5.19 -22.44 5.96
CA ARG A 756 5.81 -21.32 5.22
C ARG A 756 7.10 -20.85 5.90
N PRO A 757 8.15 -21.68 5.97
CA PRO A 757 9.40 -21.33 6.64
C PRO A 757 10.06 -20.15 5.93
N THR A 758 10.67 -19.24 6.68
CA THR A 758 11.25 -18.00 6.15
C THR A 758 12.77 -18.01 6.07
N VAL A 759 13.42 -18.91 6.82
CA VAL A 759 14.87 -19.12 6.90
C VAL A 759 15.14 -20.62 6.90
N SER A 760 16.15 -21.06 6.15
CA SER A 760 16.81 -22.36 6.35
C SER A 760 18.21 -22.14 6.90
N ARG A 761 18.61 -22.96 7.89
CA ARG A 761 19.83 -22.81 8.70
C ARG A 761 20.89 -23.87 8.42
N ARG A 762 20.50 -24.97 7.79
CA ARG A 762 21.36 -26.10 7.42
C ARG A 762 21.27 -26.34 5.91
N PHE A 763 22.21 -27.11 5.37
CA PHE A 763 22.04 -27.76 4.08
C PHE A 763 21.34 -29.11 4.27
N MET A 764 20.88 -29.74 3.19
CA MET A 764 20.29 -31.07 3.23
C MET A 764 21.27 -32.05 3.91
N PRO A 765 20.84 -32.85 4.91
CA PRO A 765 21.67 -33.89 5.50
C PRO A 765 22.10 -34.93 4.46
N GLU A 766 23.31 -35.46 4.60
CA GLU A 766 23.92 -36.40 3.64
C GLU A 766 24.21 -37.75 4.32
N PRO A 767 24.00 -38.90 3.66
CA PRO A 767 24.23 -40.21 4.26
C PRO A 767 25.61 -40.35 4.91
N GLY A 768 25.62 -40.68 6.21
CA GLY A 768 26.84 -40.80 7.01
C GLY A 768 27.29 -39.53 7.75
N THR A 769 26.58 -38.41 7.66
CA THR A 769 26.78 -37.28 8.59
C THR A 769 25.89 -37.40 9.83
N LYS A 770 26.22 -36.67 10.90
CA LYS A 770 25.45 -36.71 12.17
C LYS A 770 24.04 -36.17 12.00
N GLU A 771 23.87 -35.22 11.10
CA GLU A 771 22.60 -34.57 10.77
C GLU A 771 21.67 -35.53 10.02
N TYR A 772 22.23 -36.53 9.30
CA TYR A 772 21.46 -37.59 8.66
C TYR A 772 21.00 -38.61 9.70
N THR A 773 21.87 -39.01 10.64
CA THR A 773 21.46 -39.84 11.78
C THR A 773 20.44 -39.14 12.69
N GLU A 774 20.56 -37.82 12.92
CA GLU A 774 19.53 -37.03 13.62
C GLU A 774 18.17 -37.08 12.90
N LEU A 775 18.18 -37.11 11.56
CA LEU A 775 17.01 -37.22 10.70
C LEU A 775 16.44 -38.66 10.58
N GLU A 776 17.28 -39.69 10.73
CA GLU A 776 16.87 -41.09 10.87
C GLU A 776 16.27 -41.39 12.26
N GLU A 777 16.81 -40.78 13.32
CA GLU A 777 16.37 -40.96 14.70
C GLU A 777 15.14 -40.09 15.08
N ASN A 778 15.05 -38.86 14.56
CA ASN A 778 13.95 -37.93 14.86
C ASN A 778 13.70 -36.91 13.73
N GLU A 779 12.72 -37.20 12.87
CA GLU A 779 12.35 -36.34 11.74
C GLU A 779 11.93 -34.92 12.14
N GLU A 780 11.20 -34.74 13.25
CA GLU A 780 10.69 -33.43 13.67
C GLU A 780 11.84 -32.51 14.09
N VAL A 781 12.74 -33.04 14.90
CA VAL A 781 13.92 -32.33 15.41
C VAL A 781 14.85 -31.93 14.26
N ALA A 782 15.10 -32.83 13.31
CA ALA A 782 15.91 -32.53 12.13
C ALA A 782 15.25 -31.46 11.24
N PHE A 783 13.92 -31.50 11.07
CA PHE A 783 13.15 -30.49 10.33
C PHE A 783 13.21 -29.11 11.01
N LEU A 784 12.86 -29.05 12.30
CA LEU A 784 12.81 -27.81 13.08
C LEU A 784 14.18 -27.13 13.20
N LYS A 785 15.26 -27.90 13.43
CA LYS A 785 16.65 -27.41 13.42
C LYS A 785 17.14 -26.96 12.03
N THR A 786 16.43 -27.33 10.95
CA THR A 786 16.73 -26.91 9.58
C THR A 786 15.97 -25.64 9.19
N ILE A 787 14.71 -25.48 9.60
CA ILE A 787 13.88 -24.30 9.27
C ILE A 787 14.06 -23.14 10.27
N THR A 788 13.14 -22.16 10.28
CA THR A 788 13.20 -20.94 11.10
C THR A 788 13.21 -21.25 12.61
N PRO A 789 14.19 -20.76 13.39
CA PRO A 789 14.31 -20.98 14.83
C PRO A 789 13.22 -20.25 15.64
N GLN A 790 13.12 -20.55 16.94
CA GLN A 790 12.01 -20.11 17.80
C GLN A 790 11.83 -18.58 17.84
N LEU A 791 12.89 -17.81 18.12
CA LEU A 791 12.79 -16.34 18.24
C LEU A 791 12.50 -15.67 16.90
N GLN A 792 13.04 -16.19 15.79
CA GLN A 792 12.73 -15.69 14.44
C GLN A 792 11.30 -16.05 14.03
N THR A 793 10.80 -17.22 14.44
CA THR A 793 9.41 -17.64 14.26
C THR A 793 8.47 -16.70 15.01
N LEU A 794 8.68 -16.50 16.31
CA LEU A 794 7.87 -15.60 17.15
C LEU A 794 7.84 -14.17 16.60
N LEU A 795 8.99 -13.62 16.21
CA LEU A 795 9.08 -12.29 15.62
C LEU A 795 8.41 -12.23 14.24
N GLY A 796 8.53 -13.29 13.43
CA GLY A 796 7.89 -13.43 12.13
C GLY A 796 6.37 -13.45 12.22
N ILE A 797 5.80 -14.44 12.94
CA ILE A 797 4.34 -14.59 13.10
C ILE A 797 3.69 -13.34 13.70
N SER A 798 4.39 -12.66 14.61
CA SER A 798 3.91 -11.42 15.22
C SER A 798 3.74 -10.31 14.18
N ILE A 799 4.71 -10.10 13.28
CA ILE A 799 4.58 -9.09 12.22
C ILE A 799 3.47 -9.47 11.25
N ILE A 800 3.43 -10.69 10.73
CA ILE A 800 2.38 -11.08 9.77
C ILE A 800 0.98 -11.14 10.41
N GLU A 801 0.86 -11.26 11.74
CA GLU A 801 -0.41 -11.06 12.44
C GLU A 801 -0.90 -9.61 12.23
N ILE A 802 -0.03 -8.61 12.46
CA ILE A 802 -0.35 -7.18 12.25
C ILE A 802 -0.68 -6.90 10.77
N LEU A 803 0.16 -7.36 9.84
CA LEU A 803 0.01 -7.06 8.41
C LEU A 803 -1.25 -7.70 7.80
N SER A 804 -1.79 -8.76 8.41
CA SER A 804 -3.02 -9.42 7.93
C SER A 804 -4.31 -8.86 8.54
N MET A 805 -4.27 -7.78 9.34
CA MET A 805 -5.46 -7.20 9.98
C MET A 805 -6.03 -6.02 9.19
N HIS A 806 -7.32 -6.07 8.84
CA HIS A 806 -8.04 -4.85 8.41
C HIS A 806 -8.28 -3.92 9.62
N SER A 807 -8.13 -2.61 9.45
CA SER A 807 -8.48 -1.64 10.50
C SER A 807 -9.98 -1.39 10.58
N THR A 808 -10.46 -0.96 11.75
CA THR A 808 -11.88 -0.64 11.98
C THR A 808 -12.39 0.57 11.18
N ASP A 809 -11.47 1.33 10.56
CA ASP A 809 -11.77 2.47 9.72
C ASP A 809 -11.39 2.25 8.24
N GLU A 810 -11.19 1.00 7.81
CA GLU A 810 -10.81 0.68 6.44
C GLU A 810 -11.95 0.96 5.42
N ILE A 811 -11.60 1.16 4.14
CA ILE A 811 -12.57 1.41 3.06
C ILE A 811 -12.28 0.45 1.90
N TYR A 812 -13.20 -0.49 1.68
CA TYR A 812 -13.09 -1.55 0.67
C TYR A 812 -13.34 -1.04 -0.76
N LEU A 813 -12.93 -1.83 -1.75
CA LEU A 813 -13.12 -1.56 -3.17
C LEU A 813 -14.62 -1.37 -3.46
N GLY A 814 -14.97 -0.32 -4.21
CA GLY A 814 -16.36 0.09 -4.44
C GLY A 814 -16.97 0.95 -3.31
N GLN A 815 -16.24 1.23 -2.23
CA GLN A 815 -16.63 2.18 -1.18
C GLN A 815 -15.79 3.47 -1.26
N ARG A 816 -16.28 4.57 -0.66
CA ARG A 816 -15.58 5.87 -0.55
C ARG A 816 -15.83 6.53 0.82
N ASP A 817 -14.92 7.42 1.20
CA ASP A 817 -14.89 8.17 2.47
C ASP A 817 -16.00 9.23 2.61
N SER A 818 -16.49 9.73 1.49
CA SER A 818 -17.57 10.71 1.37
C SER A 818 -18.48 10.33 0.20
N PRO A 819 -19.81 10.32 0.36
CA PRO A 819 -20.73 10.12 -0.76
C PRO A 819 -20.68 11.28 -1.78
N ASN A 820 -20.29 12.48 -1.34
CA ASN A 820 -20.33 13.71 -2.14
C ASN A 820 -18.93 14.08 -2.68
N TRP A 821 -18.11 13.08 -3.03
CA TRP A 821 -16.73 13.25 -3.51
C TRP A 821 -16.61 13.98 -4.87
N THR A 822 -17.67 13.92 -5.68
CA THR A 822 -17.94 14.88 -6.76
C THR A 822 -19.36 15.42 -6.67
N ALA A 823 -19.67 16.46 -7.45
CA ALA A 823 -21.02 16.97 -7.68
C ALA A 823 -21.65 16.44 -8.99
N ASP A 824 -20.88 15.75 -9.83
CA ASP A 824 -21.33 15.18 -11.09
C ASP A 824 -22.17 13.91 -10.87
N ASP A 825 -23.39 13.86 -11.41
CA ASP A 825 -24.27 12.69 -11.26
C ASP A 825 -23.80 11.46 -12.07
N GLU A 826 -23.30 11.65 -13.30
CA GLU A 826 -22.86 10.54 -14.16
C GLU A 826 -21.78 9.65 -13.50
N PRO A 827 -20.70 10.19 -12.89
CA PRO A 827 -19.74 9.39 -12.13
C PRO A 827 -20.30 8.73 -10.88
N LEU A 828 -21.28 9.35 -10.20
CA LEU A 828 -21.90 8.77 -9.02
C LEU A 828 -22.76 7.56 -9.39
N GLU A 829 -23.47 7.60 -10.52
CA GLU A 829 -24.20 6.43 -11.05
C GLU A 829 -23.26 5.35 -11.61
N ALA A 830 -22.15 5.72 -12.26
CA ALA A 830 -21.12 4.77 -12.67
C ALA A 830 -20.47 4.07 -11.46
N PHE A 831 -20.21 4.79 -10.37
CA PHE A 831 -19.67 4.20 -9.13
C PHE A 831 -20.67 3.25 -8.46
N LYS A 832 -21.98 3.56 -8.51
CA LYS A 832 -23.05 2.64 -8.05
C LYS A 832 -23.15 1.38 -8.92
N ARG A 833 -22.86 1.46 -10.23
CA ARG A 833 -22.73 0.26 -11.09
C ARG A 833 -21.52 -0.57 -10.70
N PHE A 834 -20.36 0.06 -10.49
CA PHE A 834 -19.14 -0.63 -10.04
C PHE A 834 -19.35 -1.41 -8.72
N GLY A 835 -19.96 -0.77 -7.71
CA GLY A 835 -20.29 -1.44 -6.45
C GLY A 835 -21.16 -2.68 -6.64
N LYS A 836 -22.25 -2.56 -7.43
CA LYS A 836 -23.12 -3.71 -7.76
C LYS A 836 -22.42 -4.82 -8.53
N SER A 837 -21.45 -4.51 -9.38
CA SER A 837 -20.64 -5.54 -10.04
C SER A 837 -19.80 -6.33 -9.04
N LEU A 838 -19.22 -5.65 -8.03
CA LEU A 838 -18.49 -6.32 -6.94
C LEU A 838 -19.41 -7.17 -6.05
N GLU A 839 -20.64 -6.71 -5.76
CA GLU A 839 -21.67 -7.50 -5.07
C GLU A 839 -22.00 -8.82 -5.82
N VAL A 840 -22.03 -8.80 -7.15
CA VAL A 840 -22.22 -10.01 -7.96
C VAL A 840 -21.00 -10.94 -7.88
N ILE A 841 -19.78 -10.37 -7.90
CA ILE A 841 -18.53 -11.14 -7.80
C ILE A 841 -18.40 -11.80 -6.42
N GLU A 842 -18.76 -11.12 -5.32
CA GLU A 842 -18.86 -11.72 -3.97
C GLU A 842 -19.72 -13.00 -3.98
N ASN A 843 -20.91 -12.93 -4.58
CA ASN A 843 -21.82 -14.07 -4.72
C ASN A 843 -21.26 -15.17 -5.63
N ASN A 844 -20.50 -14.82 -6.67
CA ASN A 844 -19.84 -15.79 -7.54
C ASN A 844 -18.66 -16.49 -6.82
N ILE A 845 -17.88 -15.78 -5.99
CA ILE A 845 -16.80 -16.37 -5.18
C ILE A 845 -17.37 -17.35 -4.16
N ILE A 846 -18.44 -16.96 -3.43
CA ILE A 846 -19.16 -17.86 -2.53
C ILE A 846 -19.67 -19.10 -3.28
N ARG A 847 -20.24 -18.94 -4.49
CA ARG A 847 -20.72 -20.08 -5.30
C ARG A 847 -19.58 -21.03 -5.69
N ARG A 848 -18.44 -20.51 -6.16
CA ARG A 848 -17.25 -21.30 -6.52
C ARG A 848 -16.70 -22.08 -5.34
N ASN A 849 -16.53 -21.42 -4.19
CA ASN A 849 -16.01 -22.04 -2.98
C ASN A 849 -16.93 -23.12 -2.38
N ASN A 850 -18.20 -23.20 -2.81
CA ASN A 850 -19.13 -24.26 -2.45
C ASN A 850 -19.25 -25.37 -3.52
N ASP A 851 -18.71 -25.21 -4.73
CA ASP A 851 -18.70 -26.29 -5.73
C ASP A 851 -17.54 -27.25 -5.49
N LYS A 852 -17.88 -28.45 -5.03
CA LYS A 852 -16.93 -29.54 -4.72
C LYS A 852 -16.16 -30.08 -5.94
N LYS A 853 -16.48 -29.64 -7.16
CA LYS A 853 -15.66 -29.89 -8.36
C LYS A 853 -14.40 -29.02 -8.40
N LEU A 854 -14.45 -27.82 -7.83
CA LEU A 854 -13.36 -26.85 -7.84
C LEU A 854 -12.40 -27.13 -6.66
N LYS A 855 -11.59 -28.18 -6.82
CA LYS A 855 -10.74 -28.74 -5.76
C LYS A 855 -9.71 -27.74 -5.20
N ASN A 856 -9.18 -26.86 -6.04
CA ASN A 856 -8.11 -25.94 -5.65
C ASN A 856 -8.60 -24.80 -4.75
N ARG A 857 -9.93 -24.57 -4.70
CA ARG A 857 -10.60 -23.57 -3.84
C ARG A 857 -10.33 -23.75 -2.35
N SER A 858 -10.22 -25.00 -1.89
CA SER A 858 -10.21 -25.31 -0.45
C SER A 858 -9.10 -26.28 -0.03
N GLY A 859 -8.67 -27.21 -0.90
CA GLY A 859 -7.59 -28.15 -0.60
C GLY A 859 -7.87 -29.13 0.55
N PRO A 860 -6.87 -29.95 0.94
CA PRO A 860 -6.93 -30.79 2.13
C PRO A 860 -6.96 -30.00 3.45
N VAL A 861 -6.54 -28.72 3.45
CA VAL A 861 -6.65 -27.80 4.59
C VAL A 861 -8.07 -27.26 4.80
N ASN A 862 -8.95 -27.39 3.79
CA ASN A 862 -10.34 -26.92 3.81
C ASN A 862 -10.48 -25.39 4.07
N ILE A 863 -9.67 -24.57 3.41
CA ILE A 863 -9.72 -23.09 3.50
C ILE A 863 -10.29 -22.51 2.20
N PRO A 864 -11.55 -22.06 2.16
CA PRO A 864 -12.13 -21.37 1.01
C PRO A 864 -11.31 -20.16 0.57
N TYR A 865 -10.89 -20.12 -0.71
CA TYR A 865 -10.15 -19.00 -1.27
C TYR A 865 -11.01 -17.72 -1.27
N THR A 866 -10.72 -16.81 -0.34
CA THR A 866 -11.52 -15.58 -0.12
C THR A 866 -10.68 -14.29 -0.12
N LEU A 867 -9.38 -14.37 -0.42
CA LEU A 867 -8.46 -13.23 -0.49
C LEU A 867 -8.85 -12.20 -1.57
N LEU A 868 -9.64 -12.60 -2.57
CA LEU A 868 -10.19 -11.73 -3.62
C LEU A 868 -11.71 -11.46 -3.47
N TYR A 869 -12.28 -11.73 -2.29
CA TYR A 869 -13.64 -11.31 -1.95
C TYR A 869 -13.69 -9.80 -1.66
N PRO A 870 -14.42 -8.96 -2.43
CA PRO A 870 -14.40 -7.50 -2.27
C PRO A 870 -14.70 -6.98 -0.87
N ASN A 871 -15.76 -7.50 -0.23
CA ASN A 871 -16.33 -6.97 1.02
C ASN A 871 -16.93 -5.56 0.86
N THR A 872 -17.39 -5.24 -0.35
CA THR A 872 -18.00 -3.95 -0.75
C THR A 872 -19.28 -3.66 0.00
N THR A 873 -20.06 -4.69 0.36
CA THR A 873 -21.32 -4.55 1.14
C THR A 873 -21.09 -4.24 2.62
N ASP A 874 -19.86 -4.37 3.12
CA ASP A 874 -19.58 -4.33 4.56
C ASP A 874 -19.33 -2.91 5.06
N TYR A 875 -20.29 -2.41 5.85
CA TYR A 875 -20.21 -1.15 6.57
C TYR A 875 -20.23 -1.34 8.09
N THR A 876 -20.02 -2.56 8.59
CA THR A 876 -20.05 -2.90 10.03
C THR A 876 -18.93 -2.21 10.82
N ARG A 877 -17.79 -1.95 10.16
CA ARG A 877 -16.53 -1.48 10.75
C ARG A 877 -15.87 -2.49 11.70
N GLU A 878 -16.20 -3.77 11.53
CA GLU A 878 -15.45 -4.87 12.13
C GLU A 878 -14.12 -5.05 11.39
N GLY A 879 -13.01 -5.14 12.14
CA GLY A 879 -11.65 -5.32 11.63
C GLY A 879 -10.97 -6.56 12.22
N GLY A 880 -9.70 -6.74 11.89
CA GLY A 880 -8.88 -7.88 12.32
C GLY A 880 -8.60 -8.91 11.23
N LEU A 881 -8.27 -10.13 11.66
CA LEU A 881 -7.88 -11.26 10.80
C LEU A 881 -9.11 -11.92 10.15
N THR A 882 -9.48 -11.47 8.96
CA THR A 882 -10.68 -11.96 8.23
C THR A 882 -10.39 -13.03 7.18
N GLY A 883 -9.19 -13.01 6.58
CA GLY A 883 -8.89 -13.77 5.36
C GLY A 883 -9.67 -13.32 4.11
N LYS A 884 -10.35 -12.15 4.17
CA LYS A 884 -11.21 -11.64 3.09
C LYS A 884 -11.38 -10.11 3.14
N GLY A 885 -11.57 -9.51 1.97
CA GLY A 885 -11.75 -8.07 1.81
C GLY A 885 -10.66 -7.45 0.96
N ILE A 886 -11.06 -6.64 -0.02
CA ILE A 886 -10.13 -5.88 -0.88
C ILE A 886 -10.20 -4.40 -0.47
N PRO A 887 -9.22 -3.83 0.24
CA PRO A 887 -9.14 -2.39 0.45
C PRO A 887 -9.00 -1.62 -0.87
N ASN A 888 -9.34 -0.33 -0.89
CA ASN A 888 -9.04 0.50 -2.07
C ASN A 888 -7.53 0.65 -2.34
N SER A 889 -6.69 0.63 -1.30
CA SER A 889 -5.27 1.00 -1.37
C SER A 889 -4.37 0.01 -0.61
N VAL A 890 -3.05 0.21 -0.77
CA VAL A 890 -2.01 -0.48 0.01
C VAL A 890 -2.00 0.12 1.42
N SER A 891 -2.98 -0.29 2.23
CA SER A 891 -3.42 0.45 3.42
C SER A 891 -2.97 -0.18 4.74
N ILE A 892 -2.87 -1.52 4.76
CA ILE A 892 -2.09 -2.40 5.65
C ILE A 892 -2.07 -3.78 5.00
#